data_AF-A0A1R1YLY5-F1
#
_entry.id   AF-A0A1R1YLY5-F1
#
_cell.length_a   1.000
_cell.length_b   1.000
_cell.length_c   1.000
_cell.angle_alpha   90.00
_cell.angle_beta   90.00
_cell.angle_gamma   90.00
#
_symmetry.space_group_name_H-M   'P 1'
#
loop_
_entity.id
_entity.type
_entity.pdbx_description
1 polymer ?
#
loop_
_entity_poly.entity_id
_entity_poly.type
_entity_poly.pdbx_seq_one_letter_code
_entity_poly.pdbx_strand_id
1 'polypeptide(L)'
;MSMAPQGFMSNFNSSNNVDQSLYSNNSSSNLNRVEALRSTPLDRKAYGIGTNNLDTSSYGPSTIMQKKNPRLMTQTPSGNQFKGGNIFETTRRTTLGAGLLNTVSRNAKVVDDPRPIKSKEFMNMAKQKVSEYLTHRRFPKEINLDAHTGRFIEDCFKFLYARLDPFYTFGRKFEDDIYSILKNIKYPYLENLTKSKLRNPASVSSWPEVLAFLVWLTELNLLVDKIENDNMMGGGNESMASNSVRFEDKVFYEYLINAYPIWLNGNDEPTEIEQNLENQFLQKSQIASDENSKLEAELGELQDELAQLENHKSPLQIEEEQQIALEKDMDLLGAYKKKLELLISKTGEKIEYLDRNNELLDSDNKIIDQEIEKVNAILNEQKISIVEVGQMNSEKMRLSASLDENQQILAEKQKEVWMKETDIQKFLDTIESVDNKYNESVSQIDFSMISDINAIPTRVPNNLASNDIVASDIHIRVNLNSNDPSQIVQPPLKPELEKSLGKVRELVLFNSNLLSAATFEISEENIKLEDIKHEMTEKINELTKKCDRLQKDAEFLRSTIIEQSKIPSLEINSLENEIQILELSIGDTEQQAKESFVVCKTNLEYIKRTAAQYEDILSRELVDSLDEVLKMQNYVRTRLAESAKIIFMD
;
A
#
# COMPACT_ATOMS: atom_id res chain seq x y z
N MET A 1 -9.67 -58.61 -11.20
CA MET A 1 -9.27 -58.49 -12.63
C MET A 1 -9.02 -57.01 -12.86
N SER A 2 -7.81 -56.49 -12.65
CA SER A 2 -6.50 -56.85 -13.24
C SER A 2 -6.31 -56.32 -14.67
N MET A 3 -5.13 -55.75 -14.89
CA MET A 3 -4.53 -55.27 -16.15
C MET A 3 -4.87 -53.84 -16.64
N ALA A 4 -4.14 -52.86 -16.07
CA ALA A 4 -3.37 -51.91 -16.90
C ALA A 4 -2.10 -52.63 -17.44
N PRO A 5 -1.20 -52.08 -18.32
CA PRO A 5 -0.46 -50.84 -18.00
C PRO A 5 0.19 -50.04 -19.18
N GLN A 6 0.83 -48.91 -18.83
CA GLN A 6 1.93 -48.19 -19.54
C GLN A 6 1.68 -47.67 -21.00
N GLY A 7 2.35 -46.60 -21.46
CA GLY A 7 3.27 -45.66 -20.79
C GLY A 7 4.11 -44.81 -21.77
N PHE A 8 5.15 -44.17 -21.25
CA PHE A 8 6.26 -43.48 -21.94
C PHE A 8 6.04 -42.14 -22.68
N MET A 9 6.47 -41.09 -21.96
CA MET A 9 7.28 -39.93 -22.40
C MET A 9 7.96 -40.03 -23.78
N SER A 10 8.08 -38.91 -24.50
CA SER A 10 9.33 -38.11 -24.53
C SER A 10 9.32 -36.96 -25.55
N ASN A 11 10.29 -36.05 -25.40
CA ASN A 11 10.55 -34.86 -26.22
C ASN A 11 10.59 -35.14 -27.74
N PHE A 12 10.31 -34.11 -28.55
CA PHE A 12 11.32 -33.62 -29.51
C PHE A 12 11.16 -32.12 -29.82
N ASN A 13 12.22 -31.51 -30.32
CA ASN A 13 12.39 -30.07 -30.60
C ASN A 13 12.92 -29.93 -32.05
N SER A 14 12.90 -28.71 -32.63
CA SER A 14 13.31 -28.37 -34.02
C SER A 14 12.34 -28.85 -35.14
N SER A 15 12.18 -28.18 -36.29
CA SER A 15 12.86 -26.98 -36.84
C SER A 15 12.14 -26.34 -38.05
N ASN A 16 12.63 -25.15 -38.47
CA ASN A 16 12.60 -24.55 -39.81
C ASN A 16 11.31 -23.94 -40.42
N ASN A 17 11.26 -22.60 -40.40
CA ASN A 17 11.19 -21.68 -41.55
C ASN A 17 10.76 -22.20 -42.95
N VAL A 18 9.92 -21.41 -43.64
CA VAL A 18 10.34 -20.61 -44.82
C VAL A 18 9.34 -19.48 -45.12
N ASP A 19 9.86 -18.40 -45.72
CA ASP A 19 9.27 -17.08 -45.97
C ASP A 19 7.96 -17.02 -46.78
N GLN A 20 7.19 -15.93 -46.58
CA GLN A 20 7.10 -14.84 -47.57
C GLN A 20 6.52 -13.53 -47.00
N SER A 21 6.52 -12.44 -47.78
CA SER A 21 6.62 -11.04 -47.29
C SER A 21 5.65 -10.04 -47.96
N LEU A 22 5.85 -8.74 -47.65
CA LEU A 22 5.10 -7.51 -48.04
C LEU A 22 3.98 -7.13 -47.04
N TYR A 23 3.84 -5.87 -46.59
CA TYR A 23 4.30 -4.58 -47.14
C TYR A 23 5.11 -3.71 -46.15
N SER A 24 5.71 -2.62 -46.66
CA SER A 24 6.47 -1.61 -45.89
C SER A 24 5.76 -0.25 -45.88
N ASN A 25 5.90 0.51 -44.79
CA ASN A 25 6.07 1.97 -44.83
C ASN A 25 6.80 2.47 -43.57
N ASN A 26 7.48 3.62 -43.68
CA ASN A 26 8.47 4.09 -42.70
C ASN A 26 8.01 5.29 -41.86
N SER A 27 8.41 5.33 -40.58
CA SER A 27 8.83 6.57 -39.89
C SER A 27 9.64 6.28 -38.61
N SER A 28 10.95 6.63 -38.63
CA SER A 28 11.85 6.97 -37.50
C SER A 28 11.66 6.29 -36.12
N SER A 29 12.57 5.43 -35.63
CA SER A 29 13.96 5.72 -35.16
C SER A 29 14.03 6.75 -34.01
N ASN A 30 14.67 6.54 -32.85
CA ASN A 30 15.80 5.64 -32.53
C ASN A 30 15.76 5.06 -31.10
N LEU A 31 16.60 4.05 -30.85
CA LEU A 31 16.88 3.49 -29.52
C LEU A 31 17.74 4.43 -28.66
N ASN A 32 17.66 4.35 -27.33
CA ASN A 32 18.70 3.65 -26.57
C ASN A 32 18.46 3.45 -25.05
N ARG A 33 19.08 2.36 -24.59
CA ARG A 33 19.31 1.85 -23.22
C ARG A 33 20.28 2.75 -22.42
N VAL A 34 20.17 2.77 -21.07
CA VAL A 34 21.27 2.65 -20.06
C VAL A 34 20.78 3.04 -18.64
N GLU A 35 21.53 2.61 -17.63
CA GLU A 35 21.21 2.62 -16.19
C GLU A 35 21.40 3.97 -15.46
N ALA A 36 20.91 3.97 -14.21
CA ALA A 36 21.10 4.90 -13.09
C ALA A 36 22.28 5.90 -13.10
N LEU A 37 22.03 7.11 -12.55
CA LEU A 37 22.80 7.66 -11.42
C LEU A 37 22.13 8.88 -10.74
N ARG A 38 22.72 9.28 -9.59
CA ARG A 38 22.34 10.40 -8.70
C ARG A 38 22.28 11.77 -9.39
N SER A 39 21.52 12.73 -8.83
CA SER A 39 22.07 13.90 -8.10
C SER A 39 21.02 14.93 -7.61
N THR A 40 21.41 15.72 -6.60
CA THR A 40 20.66 16.83 -5.98
C THR A 40 21.00 18.20 -6.58
N PRO A 41 20.16 19.22 -6.36
CA PRO A 41 20.59 20.59 -6.01
C PRO A 41 20.53 20.76 -4.47
N LEU A 42 21.53 21.26 -3.73
CA LEU A 42 22.29 22.53 -3.80
C LEU A 42 21.35 23.75 -3.65
N ASP A 43 21.08 24.23 -2.42
CA ASP A 43 21.94 24.87 -1.39
C ASP A 43 22.09 26.39 -1.57
N ARG A 44 21.52 27.16 -0.63
CA ARG A 44 21.91 28.55 -0.35
C ARG A 44 21.72 28.88 1.13
N LYS A 45 22.82 28.92 1.87
CA LYS A 45 22.92 29.35 3.27
C LYS A 45 22.79 30.87 3.43
N ALA A 46 22.22 31.30 4.54
CA ALA A 46 22.68 32.49 5.25
C ALA A 46 22.39 32.38 6.77
N TYR A 47 23.28 32.98 7.56
CA TYR A 47 23.19 33.22 9.01
C TYR A 47 21.99 34.17 9.31
N GLY A 48 21.41 34.26 10.50
CA GLY A 48 21.89 33.95 11.86
C GLY A 48 22.03 35.24 12.69
N ILE A 49 21.84 35.19 14.03
CA ILE A 49 21.61 36.34 14.96
C ILE A 49 20.15 36.87 14.85
N GLY A 50 19.36 37.10 15.92
CA GLY A 50 19.40 36.59 17.30
C GLY A 50 19.69 37.61 18.43
N THR A 51 18.68 38.04 19.19
CA THR A 51 18.80 38.54 20.60
C THR A 51 17.43 38.69 21.30
N ASN A 52 17.34 38.20 22.56
CA ASN A 52 16.67 38.78 23.76
C ASN A 52 15.14 39.09 23.73
N ASN A 53 14.30 38.54 24.63
CA ASN A 53 14.20 38.65 26.11
C ASN A 53 13.56 39.97 26.60
N LEU A 54 12.81 40.05 27.71
CA LEU A 54 12.32 39.03 28.69
C LEU A 54 10.76 38.96 28.58
N ASP A 55 9.86 38.57 29.51
CA ASP A 55 9.82 37.93 30.86
C ASP A 55 8.36 37.33 31.01
N THR A 56 7.75 36.86 32.12
CA THR A 56 8.05 36.79 33.57
C THR A 56 7.29 35.61 34.21
N SER A 57 7.93 34.83 35.12
CA SER A 57 7.32 34.03 36.22
C SER A 57 6.27 32.92 35.91
N SER A 58 6.12 31.84 36.69
CA SER A 58 6.80 31.45 37.95
C SER A 58 6.78 29.92 38.21
N TYR A 59 7.58 29.50 39.19
CA TYR A 59 7.68 28.17 39.86
C TYR A 59 8.16 26.92 39.08
N GLY A 60 9.35 26.44 39.49
CA GLY A 60 9.79 25.03 39.40
C GLY A 60 9.65 24.31 40.77
N PRO A 61 10.49 23.31 41.15
CA PRO A 61 11.85 23.04 40.65
C PRO A 61 12.18 21.58 40.24
N SER A 62 13.27 21.46 39.45
CA SER A 62 14.39 20.48 39.44
C SER A 62 14.30 19.10 40.16
N THR A 63 14.98 18.01 39.76
CA THR A 63 16.36 17.95 39.22
C THR A 63 16.75 16.60 38.53
N ILE A 64 17.31 16.67 37.31
CA ILE A 64 18.39 15.85 36.67
C ILE A 64 18.31 14.29 36.56
N MET A 65 18.18 13.84 35.30
CA MET A 65 18.97 12.83 34.53
C MET A 65 19.56 11.56 35.18
N GLN A 66 19.26 10.39 34.57
CA GLN A 66 20.21 9.66 33.68
C GLN A 66 19.47 8.59 32.85
N LYS A 67 19.78 8.46 31.55
CA LYS A 67 19.30 7.33 30.71
C LYS A 67 20.44 6.32 30.48
N LYS A 68 20.17 5.04 30.78
CA LYS A 68 20.95 3.88 30.31
C LYS A 68 20.06 3.01 29.42
N ASN A 69 20.69 2.17 28.60
CA ASN A 69 20.02 1.31 27.61
C ASN A 69 19.14 0.24 28.29
N PRO A 70 18.23 -0.38 27.51
CA PRO A 70 18.63 -1.65 26.90
C PRO A 70 18.39 -1.71 25.38
N ARG A 71 19.18 -2.53 24.68
CA ARG A 71 18.86 -3.07 23.35
C ARG A 71 18.25 -4.46 23.51
N LEU A 72 17.36 -4.83 22.60
CA LEU A 72 16.66 -6.11 22.59
C LEU A 72 17.59 -7.29 22.25
N MET A 73 17.28 -8.47 22.79
CA MET A 73 17.80 -9.75 22.33
C MET A 73 16.90 -10.33 21.23
N THR A 74 17.47 -10.63 20.06
CA THR A 74 16.98 -11.70 19.15
C THR A 74 18.08 -12.08 18.16
N GLN A 75 18.73 -13.23 18.38
CA GLN A 75 19.40 -14.01 17.33
C GLN A 75 19.85 -15.37 17.87
N THR A 76 19.51 -16.44 17.15
CA THR A 76 19.99 -17.81 17.36
C THR A 76 21.15 -18.11 16.40
N PRO A 77 22.25 -18.72 16.86
CA PRO A 77 23.33 -19.19 15.98
C PRO A 77 23.20 -20.68 15.66
N SER A 78 23.26 -21.04 14.39
CA SER A 78 23.54 -22.42 13.96
C SER A 78 25.01 -22.78 14.22
N GLY A 79 25.28 -24.02 14.60
CA GLY A 79 26.58 -24.40 15.16
C GLY A 79 27.68 -24.74 14.16
N ASN A 80 28.89 -24.97 14.68
CA ASN A 80 29.75 -26.05 14.19
C ASN A 80 30.79 -26.50 15.24
N GLN A 81 31.13 -27.79 15.16
CA GLN A 81 32.36 -28.49 15.60
C GLN A 81 33.35 -27.79 16.57
N PHE A 82 33.73 -28.47 17.65
CA PHE A 82 35.00 -29.24 17.70
C PHE A 82 35.11 -30.12 18.97
N LYS A 83 36.15 -30.97 19.05
CA LYS A 83 36.29 -32.06 20.05
C LYS A 83 37.00 -31.63 21.34
N GLY A 84 36.38 -31.94 22.47
CA GLY A 84 36.96 -32.71 23.59
C GLY A 84 38.08 -32.10 24.46
N GLY A 85 37.87 -32.11 25.78
CA GLY A 85 38.92 -31.84 26.78
C GLY A 85 38.40 -31.86 28.21
N ASN A 86 38.62 -32.96 28.94
CA ASN A 86 38.31 -33.03 30.38
C ASN A 86 39.25 -32.13 31.19
N ILE A 87 38.71 -31.44 32.20
CA ILE A 87 39.48 -30.89 33.31
C ILE A 87 38.91 -31.48 34.61
N PHE A 88 39.79 -31.94 35.50
CA PHE A 88 39.42 -32.73 36.68
C PHE A 88 38.91 -31.89 37.85
N GLU A 89 37.82 -32.37 38.44
CA GLU A 89 37.72 -32.79 39.85
C GLU A 89 38.77 -32.26 40.84
N THR A 90 38.30 -31.59 41.90
CA THR A 90 39.12 -31.09 43.00
C THR A 90 39.52 -32.19 43.99
N THR A 91 40.82 -32.42 44.20
CA THR A 91 41.34 -33.18 45.36
C THR A 91 42.39 -32.38 46.12
N ARG A 92 42.43 -32.54 47.45
CA ARG A 92 43.34 -31.82 48.38
C ARG A 92 44.65 -32.60 48.64
N ARG A 93 45.72 -31.86 48.98
CA ARG A 93 46.94 -32.31 49.73
C ARG A 93 47.88 -33.31 48.99
N THR A 94 49.20 -33.36 49.22
CA THR A 94 50.18 -32.45 49.88
C THR A 94 51.61 -32.76 49.42
N THR A 95 52.44 -31.72 49.28
CA THR A 95 53.92 -31.66 49.49
C THR A 95 54.77 -32.96 49.48
N LEU A 96 55.70 -33.08 48.51
CA LEU A 96 57.17 -33.10 48.71
C LEU A 96 57.94 -33.50 47.44
N GLY A 97 59.24 -33.15 47.39
CA GLY A 97 60.23 -33.79 46.50
C GLY A 97 60.47 -33.08 45.16
N ALA A 98 61.69 -32.59 44.97
CA ALA A 98 62.21 -32.17 43.67
C ALA A 98 63.09 -33.28 43.07
N GLY A 99 63.16 -33.42 41.74
CA GLY A 99 64.16 -34.29 41.12
C GLY A 99 63.92 -34.71 39.67
N LEU A 100 64.60 -34.03 38.76
CA LEU A 100 65.28 -34.57 37.56
C LEU A 100 64.50 -35.34 36.48
N LEU A 101 64.70 -34.85 35.26
CA LEU A 101 64.41 -35.47 33.96
C LEU A 101 64.91 -36.93 33.85
N ASN A 102 64.18 -37.77 33.10
CA ASN A 102 64.84 -38.52 32.01
C ASN A 102 63.90 -39.08 30.92
N THR A 103 64.45 -39.09 29.69
CA THR A 103 64.15 -39.94 28.51
C THR A 103 62.72 -40.32 28.13
N VAL A 104 62.37 -40.05 26.86
CA VAL A 104 61.18 -40.58 26.18
C VAL A 104 61.24 -42.11 26.05
N SER A 105 60.32 -42.81 26.72
CA SER A 105 59.90 -44.17 26.33
C SER A 105 58.58 -44.11 25.58
N ARG A 106 58.42 -44.91 24.52
CA ARG A 106 57.11 -45.14 23.87
C ARG A 106 56.26 -46.11 24.70
N ASN A 107 55.93 -45.71 25.93
CA ASN A 107 54.95 -46.43 26.71
C ASN A 107 53.57 -46.21 26.07
N ALA A 108 53.08 -47.20 25.33
CA ALA A 108 51.64 -47.43 25.29
C ALA A 108 51.19 -47.51 26.75
N LYS A 109 50.18 -46.71 27.14
CA LYS A 109 49.63 -46.80 28.50
C LYS A 109 49.02 -48.18 28.63
N VAL A 110 49.65 -49.04 29.42
CA VAL A 110 49.00 -50.27 29.91
C VAL A 110 47.73 -49.81 30.60
N VAL A 111 46.58 -50.22 30.06
CA VAL A 111 45.28 -49.90 30.65
C VAL A 111 45.11 -50.85 31.81
N ASP A 112 45.61 -50.45 32.98
CA ASP A 112 45.37 -51.17 34.22
C ASP A 112 43.88 -51.40 34.40
N ASP A 113 43.50 -52.64 34.68
CA ASP A 113 42.11 -53.06 34.84
C ASP A 113 41.48 -52.29 36.02
N PRO A 114 40.50 -51.39 35.78
CA PRO A 114 39.90 -50.57 36.83
C PRO A 114 39.00 -51.40 37.76
N ARG A 115 38.71 -52.66 37.42
CA ARG A 115 37.91 -53.55 38.26
C ARG A 115 38.76 -54.01 39.45
N PRO A 116 38.22 -54.04 40.67
CA PRO A 116 38.95 -54.51 41.85
C PRO A 116 39.05 -56.04 41.87
N ILE A 117 39.67 -56.66 40.85
CA ILE A 117 39.68 -58.10 40.61
C ILE A 117 40.24 -58.94 41.77
N LYS A 118 41.11 -58.33 42.59
CA LYS A 118 41.71 -58.95 43.80
C LYS A 118 40.83 -58.84 45.04
N SER A 119 39.73 -58.07 45.02
CA SER A 119 38.78 -57.99 46.14
C SER A 119 37.93 -59.24 46.23
N LYS A 120 37.75 -59.75 47.45
CA LYS A 120 36.88 -60.90 47.73
C LYS A 120 35.41 -60.61 47.40
N GLU A 121 34.97 -59.38 47.55
CA GLU A 121 33.61 -58.93 47.23
C GLU A 121 33.35 -59.02 45.73
N PHE A 122 34.27 -58.47 44.92
CA PHE A 122 34.22 -58.57 43.47
C PHE A 122 34.28 -60.03 43.02
N MET A 123 35.21 -60.84 43.55
CA MET A 123 35.31 -62.26 43.20
C MET A 123 34.04 -63.06 43.57
N ASN A 124 33.33 -62.71 44.64
CA ASN A 124 32.08 -63.37 45.01
C ASN A 124 30.93 -62.96 44.06
N MET A 125 30.75 -61.66 43.79
CA MET A 125 29.75 -61.15 42.83
C MET A 125 30.00 -61.73 41.43
N ALA A 126 31.26 -61.75 41.00
CA ALA A 126 31.72 -62.37 39.77
C ALA A 126 31.32 -63.84 39.65
N LYS A 127 31.60 -64.65 40.68
CA LYS A 127 31.20 -66.06 40.72
C LYS A 127 29.69 -66.22 40.64
N GLN A 128 28.94 -65.46 41.43
CA GLN A 128 27.47 -65.50 41.41
C GLN A 128 26.92 -65.23 40.01
N LYS A 129 27.38 -64.15 39.35
CA LYS A 129 26.90 -63.73 38.02
C LYS A 129 27.23 -64.75 36.91
N VAL A 130 28.42 -65.37 36.96
CA VAL A 130 28.79 -66.45 36.04
C VAL A 130 27.97 -67.72 36.32
N SER A 131 27.83 -68.12 37.60
CA SER A 131 26.99 -69.27 37.98
C SER A 131 25.53 -69.10 37.54
N GLU A 132 24.97 -67.91 37.72
CA GLU A 132 23.59 -67.57 37.35
C GLU A 132 23.37 -67.72 35.84
N TYR A 133 24.26 -67.15 35.01
CA TYR A 133 24.18 -67.27 33.56
C TYR A 133 24.34 -68.72 33.08
N LEU A 134 25.32 -69.46 33.61
CA LEU A 134 25.53 -70.87 33.29
C LEU A 134 24.33 -71.73 33.70
N THR A 135 23.70 -71.44 34.83
CA THR A 135 22.47 -72.14 35.29
C THR A 135 21.30 -71.83 34.37
N HIS A 136 21.07 -70.54 34.06
CA HIS A 136 19.98 -70.07 33.20
C HIS A 136 20.07 -70.67 31.79
N ARG A 137 21.28 -70.71 31.20
CA ARG A 137 21.53 -71.30 29.88
C ARG A 137 21.73 -72.83 29.88
N ARG A 138 21.46 -73.52 31.00
CA ARG A 138 21.52 -74.99 31.13
C ARG A 138 22.90 -75.59 30.80
N PHE A 139 23.96 -75.06 31.40
CA PHE A 139 25.32 -75.59 31.28
C PHE A 139 25.37 -77.10 31.64
N PRO A 140 26.01 -77.98 30.83
CA PRO A 140 25.87 -79.44 30.99
C PRO A 140 26.59 -80.09 32.19
N LYS A 141 27.23 -79.33 33.08
CA LYS A 141 28.05 -79.86 34.18
C LYS A 141 27.72 -79.13 35.48
N GLU A 142 27.98 -79.78 36.62
CA GLU A 142 27.81 -79.16 37.95
C GLU A 142 28.63 -77.87 38.08
N ILE A 143 27.95 -76.77 38.42
CA ILE A 143 28.54 -75.43 38.43
C ILE A 143 29.21 -75.19 39.78
N ASN A 144 30.53 -75.35 39.85
CA ASN A 144 31.31 -75.06 41.05
C ASN A 144 32.55 -74.20 40.73
N LEU A 145 32.41 -72.88 40.91
CA LEU A 145 33.48 -71.89 40.72
C LEU A 145 34.40 -71.71 41.95
N ASP A 146 34.12 -72.40 43.06
CA ASP A 146 35.01 -72.44 44.24
C ASP A 146 36.01 -73.59 44.16
N ALA A 147 35.57 -74.77 43.69
CA ALA A 147 36.41 -75.95 43.42
C ALA A 147 36.80 -76.06 41.93
N HIS A 148 37.14 -74.94 41.30
CA HIS A 148 37.37 -74.87 39.86
C HIS A 148 38.62 -75.68 39.44
N THR A 149 38.41 -76.74 38.67
CA THR A 149 39.50 -77.46 37.99
C THR A 149 39.86 -76.73 36.68
N GLY A 150 41.13 -76.75 36.26
CA GLY A 150 41.54 -76.11 34.99
C GLY A 150 40.66 -76.52 33.79
N ARG A 151 40.36 -77.82 33.67
CA ARG A 151 39.44 -78.36 32.63
C ARG A 151 38.02 -77.80 32.72
N PHE A 152 37.48 -77.61 33.92
CA PHE A 152 36.15 -77.00 34.13
C PHE A 152 36.13 -75.53 33.67
N ILE A 153 37.22 -74.79 33.89
CA ILE A 153 37.38 -73.43 33.34
C ILE A 153 37.37 -73.46 31.81
N GLU A 154 38.01 -74.47 31.18
CA GLU A 154 37.91 -74.63 29.73
C GLU A 154 36.48 -74.90 29.26
N ASP A 155 35.77 -75.79 29.93
CA ASP A 155 34.38 -76.13 29.59
C ASP A 155 33.47 -74.90 29.71
N CYS A 156 33.63 -74.11 30.77
CA CYS A 156 32.90 -72.85 30.97
C CYS A 156 33.23 -71.80 29.89
N PHE A 157 34.51 -71.61 29.53
CA PHE A 157 34.88 -70.67 28.47
C PHE A 157 34.38 -71.12 27.10
N LYS A 158 34.48 -72.42 26.77
CA LYS A 158 33.94 -73.00 25.52
C LYS A 158 32.44 -72.75 25.42
N PHE A 159 31.69 -73.00 26.49
CA PHE A 159 30.25 -72.77 26.54
C PHE A 159 29.88 -71.29 26.45
N LEU A 160 30.57 -70.40 27.16
CA LEU A 160 30.34 -68.96 27.06
C LEU A 160 30.69 -68.40 25.68
N TYR A 161 31.77 -68.88 25.04
CA TYR A 161 32.16 -68.40 23.72
C TYR A 161 31.28 -68.94 22.58
N ALA A 162 30.74 -70.16 22.72
CA ALA A 162 29.80 -70.75 21.77
C ALA A 162 28.49 -69.95 21.60
N ARG A 163 28.19 -69.00 22.49
CA ARG A 163 27.09 -68.02 22.33
C ARG A 163 27.40 -66.93 21.29
N LEU A 164 28.68 -66.67 21.03
CA LEU A 164 29.17 -65.63 20.10
C LEU A 164 29.63 -66.23 18.77
N ASP A 165 30.27 -67.40 18.82
CA ASP A 165 30.64 -68.18 17.64
C ASP A 165 30.33 -69.68 17.89
N PRO A 166 29.13 -70.15 17.49
CA PRO A 166 28.73 -71.55 17.63
C PRO A 166 29.58 -72.54 16.80
N PHE A 167 30.32 -72.04 15.81
CA PHE A 167 31.05 -72.86 14.83
C PHE A 167 32.57 -72.90 15.10
N TYR A 168 33.05 -72.21 16.15
CA TYR A 168 34.48 -72.16 16.46
C TYR A 168 35.07 -73.51 16.87
N THR A 169 36.00 -74.03 16.09
CA THR A 169 36.74 -75.26 16.39
C THR A 169 38.00 -74.96 17.21
N PHE A 170 37.98 -75.29 18.51
CA PHE A 170 39.15 -75.19 19.39
C PHE A 170 40.29 -76.12 18.98
N GLY A 171 41.53 -75.64 19.13
CA GLY A 171 42.75 -76.35 18.76
C GLY A 171 43.31 -77.24 19.88
N ARG A 172 44.57 -77.66 19.70
CA ARG A 172 45.29 -78.52 20.67
C ARG A 172 45.93 -77.75 21.84
N LYS A 173 45.94 -76.41 21.79
CA LYS A 173 46.56 -75.54 22.79
C LYS A 173 45.58 -74.49 23.23
N PHE A 174 44.77 -74.86 24.20
CA PHE A 174 43.68 -74.01 24.66
C PHE A 174 44.17 -72.67 25.25
N GLU A 175 45.41 -72.58 25.75
CA GLU A 175 45.99 -71.30 26.20
C GLU A 175 46.35 -70.34 25.06
N ASP A 176 46.64 -70.86 23.87
CA ASP A 176 46.85 -70.07 22.65
C ASP A 176 45.49 -69.64 22.06
N ASP A 177 44.48 -70.54 22.08
CA ASP A 177 43.12 -70.27 21.59
C ASP A 177 42.40 -69.18 22.41
N ILE A 178 42.36 -69.28 23.76
CA ILE A 178 41.76 -68.25 24.62
C ILE A 178 42.36 -66.88 24.32
N TYR A 179 43.69 -66.80 24.24
CA TYR A 179 44.39 -65.54 24.00
C TYR A 179 44.07 -64.96 22.62
N SER A 180 43.94 -65.82 21.59
CA SER A 180 43.52 -65.41 20.25
C SER A 180 42.07 -64.93 20.22
N ILE A 181 41.15 -65.65 20.87
CA ILE A 181 39.73 -65.29 20.96
C ILE A 181 39.56 -63.95 21.67
N LEU A 182 40.14 -63.80 22.87
CA LEU A 182 40.07 -62.55 23.65
C LEU A 182 40.64 -61.36 22.87
N LYS A 183 41.68 -61.57 22.05
CA LYS A 183 42.20 -60.55 21.13
C LYS A 183 41.21 -60.19 20.02
N ASN A 184 40.58 -61.18 19.39
CA ASN A 184 39.64 -60.98 18.29
C ASN A 184 38.35 -60.26 18.76
N ILE A 185 37.81 -60.63 19.92
CA ILE A 185 36.67 -59.93 20.55
C ILE A 185 37.08 -58.65 21.32
N LYS A 186 38.34 -58.20 21.15
CA LYS A 186 38.90 -56.93 21.66
C LYS A 186 38.74 -56.76 23.18
N TYR A 187 39.02 -57.80 23.95
CA TYR A 187 39.04 -57.77 25.42
C TYR A 187 39.98 -56.65 25.92
N PRO A 188 39.49 -55.63 26.65
CA PRO A 188 40.27 -54.42 26.93
C PRO A 188 41.56 -54.63 27.73
N TYR A 189 41.62 -55.70 28.54
CA TYR A 189 42.68 -55.94 29.52
C TYR A 189 43.59 -57.12 29.13
N LEU A 190 43.70 -57.42 27.83
CA LEU A 190 44.49 -58.54 27.30
C LEU A 190 45.98 -58.49 27.69
N GLU A 191 46.57 -57.30 27.76
CA GLU A 191 47.99 -57.11 28.12
C GLU A 191 48.31 -57.60 29.55
N ASN A 192 47.35 -57.52 30.46
CA ASN A 192 47.50 -57.99 31.83
C ASN A 192 47.46 -59.54 31.90
N LEU A 193 46.84 -60.19 30.91
CA LEU A 193 46.58 -61.63 30.86
C LEU A 193 47.68 -62.39 30.09
N THR A 194 48.82 -62.61 30.75
CA THR A 194 49.95 -63.36 30.15
C THR A 194 49.59 -64.83 29.90
N LYS A 195 49.97 -65.39 28.74
CA LYS A 195 49.74 -66.82 28.38
C LYS A 195 50.18 -67.84 29.45
N SER A 196 51.17 -67.51 30.28
CA SER A 196 51.59 -68.33 31.42
C SER A 196 50.46 -68.56 32.44
N LYS A 197 49.64 -67.52 32.70
CA LYS A 197 48.47 -67.57 33.59
C LYS A 197 47.36 -68.46 33.01
N LEU A 198 47.17 -68.39 31.68
CA LEU A 198 46.21 -69.22 30.95
C LEU A 198 46.59 -70.71 30.90
N ARG A 199 47.86 -71.07 31.07
CA ARG A 199 48.30 -72.47 31.18
C ARG A 199 47.92 -73.12 32.52
N ASN A 200 47.74 -72.34 33.59
CA ASN A 200 47.24 -72.84 34.87
C ASN A 200 46.14 -71.91 35.42
N PRO A 201 44.96 -71.88 34.79
CA PRO A 201 43.94 -70.88 35.07
C PRO A 201 43.27 -71.07 36.45
N ALA A 202 43.46 -72.23 37.08
CA ALA A 202 43.03 -72.55 38.44
C ALA A 202 44.07 -72.20 39.53
N SER A 203 45.19 -71.56 39.17
CA SER A 203 46.17 -71.09 40.16
C SER A 203 45.65 -69.88 40.92
N VAL A 204 45.87 -69.82 42.24
CA VAL A 204 45.44 -68.71 43.13
C VAL A 204 45.92 -67.33 42.64
N SER A 205 47.05 -67.26 41.94
CA SER A 205 47.58 -66.01 41.35
C SER A 205 46.92 -65.60 40.03
N SER A 206 46.32 -66.55 39.32
CA SER A 206 45.79 -66.39 37.95
C SER A 206 44.26 -66.35 37.94
N TRP A 207 43.62 -67.05 38.88
CA TRP A 207 42.16 -67.12 39.02
C TRP A 207 41.45 -65.75 39.07
N PRO A 208 41.95 -64.70 39.76
CA PRO A 208 41.32 -63.38 39.76
C PRO A 208 41.17 -62.76 38.37
N GLU A 209 42.18 -62.94 37.50
CA GLU A 209 42.17 -62.42 36.13
C GLU A 209 41.36 -63.30 35.17
N VAL A 210 41.40 -64.62 35.39
CA VAL A 210 40.60 -65.60 34.65
C VAL A 210 39.11 -65.38 34.89
N LEU A 211 38.71 -65.29 36.15
CA LEU A 211 37.35 -64.96 36.55
C LEU A 211 36.92 -63.59 35.99
N ALA A 212 37.82 -62.60 35.96
CA ALA A 212 37.51 -61.28 35.43
C ALA A 212 37.22 -61.28 33.91
N PHE A 213 37.87 -62.13 33.09
CA PHE A 213 37.47 -62.26 31.68
C PHE A 213 36.22 -63.13 31.51
N LEU A 214 35.98 -64.15 32.34
CA LEU A 214 34.76 -64.97 32.31
C LEU A 214 33.49 -64.18 32.66
N VAL A 215 33.58 -63.27 33.64
CA VAL A 215 32.49 -62.33 33.97
C VAL A 215 32.23 -61.38 32.81
N TRP A 216 33.29 -60.80 32.24
CA TRP A 216 33.15 -59.89 31.11
C TRP A 216 32.55 -60.58 29.87
N LEU A 217 32.92 -61.83 29.61
CA LEU A 217 32.32 -62.64 28.54
C LEU A 217 30.85 -62.97 28.83
N THR A 218 30.51 -63.27 30.09
CA THR A 218 29.11 -63.40 30.54
C THR A 218 28.32 -62.09 30.38
N GLU A 219 28.92 -60.94 30.67
CA GLU A 219 28.32 -59.62 30.49
C GLU A 219 28.13 -59.25 29.02
N LEU A 220 29.10 -59.60 28.17
CA LEU A 220 29.02 -59.45 26.72
C LEU A 220 27.89 -60.34 26.17
N ASN A 221 27.81 -61.60 26.58
CA ASN A 221 26.70 -62.49 26.22
C ASN A 221 25.33 -61.95 26.67
N LEU A 222 25.23 -61.38 27.88
CA LEU A 222 24.02 -60.72 28.37
C LEU A 222 23.66 -59.44 27.59
N LEU A 223 24.63 -58.76 26.98
CA LEU A 223 24.38 -57.63 26.08
C LEU A 223 23.94 -58.08 24.68
N VAL A 224 24.55 -59.14 24.13
CA VAL A 224 24.12 -59.76 22.86
C VAL A 224 22.72 -60.34 22.99
N ASP A 225 22.45 -61.07 24.09
CA ASP A 225 21.12 -61.55 24.45
C ASP A 225 20.10 -60.39 24.52
N LYS A 226 20.48 -59.22 25.05
CA LYS A 226 19.59 -58.05 25.06
C LYS A 226 19.38 -57.46 23.67
N ILE A 227 20.44 -57.27 22.88
CA ILE A 227 20.35 -56.68 21.53
C ILE A 227 19.48 -57.55 20.62
N GLU A 228 19.63 -58.88 20.67
CA GLU A 228 18.78 -59.80 19.90
C GLU A 228 17.32 -59.75 20.37
N ASN A 229 17.05 -59.73 21.68
CA ASN A 229 15.67 -59.63 22.19
C ASN A 229 15.04 -58.25 21.93
N ASP A 230 15.79 -57.15 21.97
CA ASP A 230 15.30 -55.80 21.70
C ASP A 230 14.98 -55.62 20.20
N ASN A 231 15.81 -56.19 19.32
CA ASN A 231 15.51 -56.30 17.89
C ASN A 231 14.29 -57.19 17.60
N MET A 232 14.07 -58.28 18.36
CA MET A 232 12.89 -59.15 18.23
C MET A 232 11.61 -58.56 18.84
N MET A 233 11.73 -57.72 19.87
CA MET A 233 10.63 -56.94 20.45
C MET A 233 10.43 -55.59 19.75
N GLY A 234 11.24 -55.30 18.72
CA GLY A 234 11.38 -53.99 18.04
C GLY A 234 10.20 -53.52 17.20
N GLY A 235 8.99 -54.03 17.43
CA GLY A 235 7.75 -53.63 16.75
C GLY A 235 7.15 -52.30 17.24
N GLY A 236 7.86 -51.51 18.05
CA GLY A 236 7.28 -50.32 18.69
C GLY A 236 8.26 -49.31 19.29
N ASN A 237 9.51 -49.22 18.80
CA ASN A 237 10.47 -48.21 19.28
C ASN A 237 11.32 -47.60 18.16
N GLU A 238 10.64 -47.02 17.18
CA GLU A 238 11.16 -46.34 15.97
C GLU A 238 11.91 -45.01 16.27
N SER A 239 12.52 -44.91 17.46
CA SER A 239 12.98 -43.64 18.07
C SER A 239 14.50 -43.45 18.04
N MET A 240 15.28 -44.50 17.74
CA MET A 240 16.75 -44.45 17.81
C MET A 240 17.51 -45.04 16.61
N ALA A 241 16.80 -45.36 15.52
CA ALA A 241 17.39 -45.46 14.19
C ALA A 241 17.13 -44.15 13.44
N SER A 242 18.18 -43.38 13.16
CA SER A 242 18.08 -42.23 12.26
C SER A 242 17.71 -42.69 10.85
N ASN A 243 16.96 -41.88 10.10
CA ASN A 243 16.59 -42.04 8.69
C ASN A 243 17.42 -43.07 7.90
N SER A 244 16.78 -44.15 7.41
CA SER A 244 17.08 -44.83 6.12
C SER A 244 16.81 -46.35 6.13
N VAL A 245 15.53 -46.73 6.20
CA VAL A 245 15.02 -47.78 5.28
C VAL A 245 13.67 -47.25 4.78
N ARG A 246 13.48 -47.08 3.46
CA ARG A 246 12.13 -46.77 2.96
C ARG A 246 11.25 -48.00 3.12
N PHE A 247 9.94 -47.83 3.22
CA PHE A 247 9.00 -48.98 3.21
C PHE A 247 9.25 -49.85 1.97
N GLU A 248 9.42 -49.20 0.83
CA GLU A 248 9.71 -49.80 -0.47
C GLU A 248 11.00 -50.64 -0.40
N ASP A 249 12.07 -50.10 0.19
CA ASP A 249 13.33 -50.82 0.38
C ASP A 249 13.15 -52.01 1.33
N LYS A 250 12.45 -51.82 2.47
CA LYS A 250 12.23 -52.86 3.48
C LYS A 250 11.51 -54.07 2.88
N VAL A 251 10.36 -53.84 2.25
CA VAL A 251 9.52 -54.90 1.69
C VAL A 251 10.21 -55.56 0.49
N PHE A 252 10.95 -54.80 -0.32
CA PHE A 252 11.76 -55.36 -1.41
C PHE A 252 12.93 -56.23 -0.90
N TYR A 253 13.63 -55.84 0.17
CA TYR A 253 14.66 -56.68 0.77
C TYR A 253 14.07 -57.91 1.47
N GLU A 254 12.90 -57.81 2.11
CA GLU A 254 12.20 -58.96 2.69
C GLU A 254 11.77 -59.96 1.61
N TYR A 255 11.21 -59.48 0.50
CA TYR A 255 10.96 -60.25 -0.72
C TYR A 255 12.23 -60.96 -1.22
N LEU A 256 13.34 -60.23 -1.41
CA LEU A 256 14.62 -60.81 -1.86
C LEU A 256 15.19 -61.84 -0.88
N ILE A 257 15.07 -61.64 0.43
CA ILE A 257 15.53 -62.58 1.46
C ILE A 257 14.78 -63.93 1.37
N ASN A 258 13.50 -63.90 0.95
CA ASN A 258 12.69 -65.10 0.79
C ASN A 258 12.85 -65.76 -0.60
N ALA A 259 12.90 -64.98 -1.68
CA ALA A 259 13.00 -65.47 -3.05
C ALA A 259 14.41 -65.98 -3.41
N TYR A 260 15.46 -65.26 -3.01
CA TYR A 260 16.84 -65.56 -3.43
C TYR A 260 17.37 -66.93 -2.97
N PRO A 261 17.07 -67.43 -1.75
CA PRO A 261 17.42 -68.81 -1.36
C PRO A 261 16.70 -69.87 -2.20
N ILE A 262 15.49 -69.61 -2.70
CA ILE A 262 14.73 -70.55 -3.53
C ILE A 262 15.36 -70.62 -4.92
N TRP A 263 15.67 -69.46 -5.50
CA TRP A 263 16.40 -69.34 -6.76
C TRP A 263 17.79 -70.00 -6.70
N LEU A 264 18.53 -69.83 -5.60
CA LEU A 264 19.82 -70.50 -5.37
C LEU A 264 19.73 -72.04 -5.31
N ASN A 265 18.57 -72.58 -4.96
CA ASN A 265 18.31 -74.02 -5.01
C ASN A 265 17.88 -74.52 -6.40
N GLY A 266 17.74 -73.63 -7.39
CA GLY A 266 17.33 -73.97 -8.76
C GLY A 266 15.83 -74.24 -8.91
N ASN A 267 15.00 -73.79 -7.97
CA ASN A 267 13.55 -73.88 -8.03
C ASN A 267 12.95 -72.57 -8.59
N ASP A 268 11.82 -72.68 -9.29
CA ASP A 268 10.99 -71.53 -9.64
C ASP A 268 10.38 -70.88 -8.39
N GLU A 269 10.05 -69.59 -8.48
CA GLU A 269 9.55 -68.81 -7.34
C GLU A 269 8.07 -69.13 -7.00
N PRO A 270 7.72 -69.41 -5.72
CA PRO A 270 6.34 -69.58 -5.31
C PRO A 270 5.55 -68.28 -5.37
N THR A 271 4.42 -68.29 -6.07
CA THR A 271 3.49 -67.14 -6.19
C THR A 271 2.99 -66.60 -4.84
N GLU A 272 3.10 -67.37 -3.75
CA GLU A 272 2.82 -66.91 -2.38
C GLU A 272 3.71 -65.74 -1.95
N ILE A 273 4.95 -65.65 -2.47
CA ILE A 273 5.91 -64.58 -2.15
C ILE A 273 5.53 -63.28 -2.89
N GLU A 274 5.19 -63.38 -4.19
CA GLU A 274 4.64 -62.26 -4.97
C GLU A 274 3.31 -61.77 -4.38
N GLN A 275 2.43 -62.68 -3.96
CA GLN A 275 1.17 -62.31 -3.29
C GLN A 275 1.41 -61.64 -1.94
N ASN A 276 2.43 -62.04 -1.16
CA ASN A 276 2.79 -61.35 0.07
C ASN A 276 3.22 -59.90 -0.23
N LEU A 277 4.10 -59.72 -1.22
CA LEU A 277 4.54 -58.42 -1.70
C LEU A 277 3.37 -57.53 -2.14
N GLU A 278 2.44 -58.06 -2.96
CA GLU A 278 1.23 -57.34 -3.39
C GLU A 278 0.36 -56.92 -2.18
N ASN A 279 0.10 -57.84 -1.23
CA ASN A 279 -0.71 -57.55 -0.05
C ASN A 279 -0.08 -56.47 0.84
N GLN A 280 1.25 -56.44 1.01
CA GLN A 280 1.91 -55.38 1.78
C GLN A 280 1.76 -54.00 1.12
N PHE A 281 1.89 -53.91 -0.22
CA PHE A 281 1.65 -52.66 -0.95
C PHE A 281 0.17 -52.23 -0.93
N LEU A 282 -0.76 -53.17 -1.06
CA LEU A 282 -2.21 -52.89 -0.96
C LEU A 282 -2.57 -52.35 0.43
N GLN A 283 -2.07 -52.95 1.52
CA GLN A 283 -2.30 -52.45 2.88
C GLN A 283 -1.76 -51.03 3.07
N LYS A 284 -0.54 -50.73 2.61
CA LYS A 284 0.00 -49.36 2.66
C LYS A 284 -0.86 -48.38 1.84
N SER A 285 -1.28 -48.77 0.64
CA SER A 285 -2.15 -47.93 -0.20
C SER A 285 -3.51 -47.67 0.43
N GLN A 286 -4.06 -48.65 1.15
CA GLN A 286 -5.32 -48.49 1.88
C GLN A 286 -5.15 -47.55 3.07
N ILE A 287 -4.10 -47.72 3.89
CA ILE A 287 -3.82 -46.83 5.02
C ILE A 287 -3.67 -45.37 4.54
N ALA A 288 -2.90 -45.13 3.47
CA ALA A 288 -2.73 -43.81 2.89
C ALA A 288 -4.05 -43.23 2.34
N SER A 289 -4.93 -44.06 1.78
CA SER A 289 -6.27 -43.65 1.32
C SER A 289 -7.20 -43.32 2.49
N ASP A 290 -7.15 -44.08 3.58
CA ASP A 290 -7.94 -43.87 4.80
C ASP A 290 -7.44 -42.64 5.58
N GLU A 291 -6.15 -42.30 5.50
CA GLU A 291 -5.59 -41.06 6.03
C GLU A 291 -5.96 -39.86 5.18
N ASN A 292 -5.83 -39.95 3.85
CA ASN A 292 -6.24 -38.88 2.93
C ASN A 292 -7.74 -38.55 3.05
N SER A 293 -8.60 -39.57 3.14
CA SER A 293 -10.05 -39.41 3.34
C SER A 293 -10.40 -38.68 4.66
N LYS A 294 -9.65 -38.93 5.75
CA LYS A 294 -9.82 -38.20 7.01
C LYS A 294 -9.36 -36.74 6.89
N LEU A 295 -8.24 -36.50 6.22
CA LEU A 295 -7.72 -35.15 5.98
C LEU A 295 -8.65 -34.34 5.07
N GLU A 296 -9.27 -34.96 4.06
CA GLU A 296 -10.30 -34.34 3.22
C GLU A 296 -11.57 -33.99 4.02
N ALA A 297 -11.98 -34.85 4.97
CA ALA A 297 -13.10 -34.56 5.88
C ALA A 297 -12.77 -33.43 6.87
N GLU A 298 -11.60 -33.46 7.51
CA GLU A 298 -11.12 -32.41 8.43
C GLU A 298 -10.97 -31.06 7.71
N LEU A 299 -10.46 -31.06 6.48
CA LEU A 299 -10.38 -29.88 5.62
C LEU A 299 -11.77 -29.34 5.27
N GLY A 300 -12.74 -30.22 4.99
CA GLY A 300 -14.14 -29.85 4.76
C GLY A 300 -14.80 -29.22 5.99
N GLU A 301 -14.68 -29.84 7.17
CA GLU A 301 -15.20 -29.30 8.43
C GLU A 301 -14.58 -27.92 8.76
N LEU A 302 -13.27 -27.75 8.52
CA LEU A 302 -12.57 -26.49 8.74
C LEU A 302 -12.92 -25.41 7.70
N GLN A 303 -13.27 -25.81 6.46
CA GLN A 303 -13.83 -24.89 5.45
C GLN A 303 -15.24 -24.45 5.82
N ASP A 304 -16.09 -25.34 6.33
CA ASP A 304 -17.43 -24.99 6.82
C ASP A 304 -17.36 -24.10 8.07
N GLU A 305 -16.40 -24.31 8.99
CA GLU A 305 -16.15 -23.40 10.12
C GLU A 305 -15.69 -22.01 9.63
N LEU A 306 -14.72 -21.96 8.71
CA LEU A 306 -14.22 -20.71 8.13
C LEU A 306 -15.35 -19.95 7.41
N ALA A 307 -16.16 -20.64 6.61
CA ALA A 307 -17.31 -20.04 5.93
C ALA A 307 -18.37 -19.51 6.92
N GLN A 308 -18.60 -20.19 8.05
CA GLN A 308 -19.48 -19.68 9.12
C GLN A 308 -18.89 -18.41 9.76
N LEU A 309 -17.59 -18.39 10.04
CA LEU A 309 -16.89 -17.24 10.61
C LEU A 309 -16.84 -16.03 9.66
N GLU A 310 -16.72 -16.24 8.34
CA GLU A 310 -16.78 -15.17 7.34
C GLU A 310 -18.20 -14.63 7.10
N ASN A 311 -19.22 -15.50 7.10
CA ASN A 311 -20.62 -15.07 6.99
C ASN A 311 -21.08 -14.30 8.24
N HIS A 312 -20.56 -14.63 9.42
CA HIS A 312 -20.77 -13.85 10.63
C HIS A 312 -19.85 -12.63 10.69
N LYS A 313 -20.27 -11.53 10.03
CA LYS A 313 -19.72 -10.18 10.23
C LYS A 313 -19.31 -9.97 11.69
N SER A 314 -18.04 -9.61 11.91
CA SER A 314 -17.51 -9.47 13.26
C SER A 314 -18.34 -8.45 14.06
N PRO A 315 -18.64 -8.71 15.35
CA PRO A 315 -19.31 -7.72 16.20
C PRO A 315 -18.58 -6.37 16.22
N LEU A 316 -17.25 -6.36 16.04
CA LEU A 316 -16.47 -5.14 15.89
C LEU A 316 -16.82 -4.39 14.60
N GLN A 317 -16.94 -5.07 13.45
CA GLN A 317 -17.31 -4.45 12.18
C GLN A 317 -18.74 -3.89 12.21
N ILE A 318 -19.66 -4.58 12.91
CA ILE A 318 -21.05 -4.11 13.11
C ILE A 318 -21.08 -2.86 13.99
N GLU A 319 -20.22 -2.77 15.00
CA GLU A 319 -20.10 -1.58 15.86
C GLU A 319 -19.37 -0.43 15.13
N GLU A 320 -18.36 -0.72 14.31
CA GLU A 320 -17.67 0.26 13.45
C GLU A 320 -18.61 0.84 12.37
N GLU A 321 -19.43 0.00 11.72
CA GLU A 321 -20.47 0.46 10.79
C GLU A 321 -21.50 1.37 11.48
N GLN A 322 -21.89 1.06 12.72
CA GLN A 322 -22.77 1.91 13.52
C GLN A 322 -22.10 3.21 13.98
N GLN A 323 -20.85 3.17 14.43
CA GLN A 323 -20.09 4.37 14.81
C GLN A 323 -19.96 5.33 13.61
N ILE A 324 -19.61 4.81 12.44
CA ILE A 324 -19.48 5.60 11.20
C ILE A 324 -20.83 6.19 10.77
N ALA A 325 -21.96 5.53 11.06
CA ALA A 325 -23.30 6.08 10.84
C ALA A 325 -23.62 7.20 11.85
N LEU A 326 -23.36 6.98 13.14
CA LEU A 326 -23.59 7.95 14.22
C LEU A 326 -22.71 9.19 14.09
N GLU A 327 -21.47 9.07 13.61
CA GLU A 327 -20.59 10.21 13.33
C GLU A 327 -21.12 11.07 12.17
N LYS A 328 -21.64 10.45 11.10
CA LYS A 328 -22.30 11.17 9.99
C LYS A 328 -23.56 11.90 10.45
N ASP A 329 -24.37 11.28 11.30
CA ASP A 329 -25.55 11.93 11.89
C ASP A 329 -25.14 13.06 12.86
N MET A 330 -24.07 12.90 13.63
CA MET A 330 -23.52 13.96 14.48
C MET A 330 -23.06 15.18 13.65
N ASP A 331 -22.36 14.97 12.54
CA ASP A 331 -21.94 16.03 11.63
C ASP A 331 -23.14 16.70 10.93
N LEU A 332 -24.13 15.91 10.48
CA LEU A 332 -25.36 16.41 9.85
C LEU A 332 -26.17 17.27 10.83
N LEU A 333 -26.35 16.80 12.07
CA LEU A 333 -27.01 17.55 13.15
C LEU A 333 -26.19 18.79 13.56
N GLY A 334 -24.86 18.71 13.56
CA GLY A 334 -23.97 19.83 13.81
C GLY A 334 -24.05 20.91 12.73
N ALA A 335 -24.13 20.53 11.45
CA ALA A 335 -24.35 21.42 10.32
C ALA A 335 -25.76 22.05 10.37
N TYR A 336 -26.78 21.25 10.70
CA TYR A 336 -28.15 21.74 10.86
C TYR A 336 -28.29 22.72 12.03
N LYS A 337 -27.64 22.44 13.18
CA LYS A 337 -27.58 23.35 14.33
C LYS A 337 -26.93 24.68 13.95
N LYS A 338 -25.77 24.68 13.29
CA LYS A 338 -25.12 25.91 12.79
C LYS A 338 -26.00 26.69 11.83
N LYS A 339 -26.77 25.99 10.96
CA LYS A 339 -27.76 26.63 10.06
C LYS A 339 -28.92 27.27 10.82
N LEU A 340 -29.41 26.64 11.88
CA LEU A 340 -30.44 27.22 12.76
C LEU A 340 -29.90 28.41 13.55
N GLU A 341 -28.69 28.33 14.12
CA GLU A 341 -28.06 29.43 14.86
C GLU A 341 -27.86 30.67 13.96
N LEU A 342 -27.39 30.48 12.73
CA LEU A 342 -27.25 31.54 11.74
C LEU A 342 -28.61 32.11 11.30
N LEU A 343 -29.64 31.27 11.17
CA LEU A 343 -30.99 31.72 10.87
C LEU A 343 -31.56 32.55 12.01
N ILE A 344 -31.42 32.09 13.26
CA ILE A 344 -31.86 32.77 14.48
C ILE A 344 -31.20 34.16 14.56
N SER A 345 -29.87 34.24 14.38
CA SER A 345 -29.13 35.52 14.33
C SER A 345 -29.74 36.48 13.31
N LYS A 346 -29.87 36.04 12.05
CA LYS A 346 -30.43 36.87 10.97
C LYS A 346 -31.89 37.27 11.20
N THR A 347 -32.70 36.41 11.82
CA THR A 347 -34.07 36.79 12.20
C THR A 347 -34.08 37.79 13.36
N GLY A 348 -33.18 37.67 14.34
CA GLY A 348 -33.01 38.65 15.41
C GLY A 348 -32.55 40.01 14.90
N GLU A 349 -31.48 40.04 14.08
CA GLU A 349 -31.00 41.23 13.37
C GLU A 349 -32.11 41.90 12.54
N LYS A 350 -32.95 41.10 11.87
CA LYS A 350 -34.06 41.64 11.06
C LYS A 350 -35.24 42.12 11.91
N ILE A 351 -35.53 41.50 13.04
CA ILE A 351 -36.51 41.99 14.03
C ILE A 351 -36.03 43.32 14.61
N GLU A 352 -34.80 43.39 15.12
CA GLU A 352 -34.22 44.60 15.71
C GLU A 352 -34.15 45.77 14.69
N TYR A 353 -33.91 45.47 13.41
CA TYR A 353 -34.02 46.44 12.32
C TYR A 353 -35.47 46.91 12.10
N LEU A 354 -36.44 46.01 12.10
CA LEU A 354 -37.86 46.34 11.88
C LEU A 354 -38.43 47.12 13.07
N ASP A 355 -38.03 46.78 14.30
CA ASP A 355 -38.44 47.47 15.51
C ASP A 355 -37.91 48.91 15.52
N ARG A 356 -36.62 49.14 15.23
CA ARG A 356 -36.08 50.51 15.04
C ARG A 356 -36.79 51.27 13.92
N ASN A 357 -37.10 50.61 12.81
CA ASN A 357 -37.81 51.25 11.71
C ASN A 357 -39.26 51.61 12.09
N ASN A 358 -39.91 50.77 12.89
CA ASN A 358 -41.21 51.08 13.47
C ASN A 358 -41.10 52.25 14.46
N GLU A 359 -40.14 52.27 15.39
CA GLU A 359 -39.90 53.39 16.31
C GLU A 359 -39.68 54.73 15.58
N LEU A 360 -38.91 54.72 14.48
CA LEU A 360 -38.70 55.89 13.62
C LEU A 360 -40.01 56.34 12.95
N LEU A 361 -40.74 55.44 12.29
CA LEU A 361 -42.04 55.75 11.68
C LEU A 361 -43.06 56.23 12.71
N ASP A 362 -43.05 55.68 13.92
CA ASP A 362 -43.89 56.12 15.03
C ASP A 362 -43.49 57.51 15.55
N SER A 363 -42.23 57.93 15.36
CA SER A 363 -41.78 59.29 15.66
C SER A 363 -42.16 60.27 14.54
N ASP A 364 -42.02 59.87 13.26
CA ASP A 364 -42.43 60.65 12.10
C ASP A 364 -43.95 60.87 12.09
N ASN A 365 -44.74 59.82 12.38
CA ASN A 365 -46.19 59.92 12.55
C ASN A 365 -46.56 60.94 13.63
N LYS A 366 -45.87 60.94 14.79
CA LYS A 366 -46.12 61.93 15.87
C LYS A 366 -45.73 63.35 15.46
N ILE A 367 -44.72 63.54 14.61
CA ILE A 367 -44.34 64.84 14.05
C ILE A 367 -45.40 65.30 13.03
N ILE A 368 -45.88 64.40 12.17
CA ILE A 368 -46.93 64.66 11.18
C ILE A 368 -48.26 64.99 11.88
N ASP A 369 -48.65 64.25 12.92
CA ASP A 369 -49.85 64.53 13.72
C ASP A 369 -49.77 65.91 14.39
N GLN A 370 -48.62 66.29 14.94
CA GLN A 370 -48.39 67.64 15.47
C GLN A 370 -48.46 68.73 14.40
N GLU A 371 -47.96 68.47 13.19
CA GLU A 371 -48.05 69.42 12.08
C GLU A 371 -49.49 69.53 11.54
N ILE A 372 -50.23 68.42 11.48
CA ILE A 372 -51.66 68.38 11.19
C ILE A 372 -52.44 69.15 12.26
N GLU A 373 -52.10 69.03 13.55
CA GLU A 373 -52.73 69.80 14.63
C GLU A 373 -52.44 71.31 14.50
N LYS A 374 -51.19 71.70 14.20
CA LYS A 374 -50.83 73.10 13.89
C LYS A 374 -51.58 73.65 12.68
N VAL A 375 -51.60 72.90 11.57
CA VAL A 375 -52.29 73.31 10.33
C VAL A 375 -53.80 73.41 10.56
N ASN A 376 -54.39 72.48 11.32
CA ASN A 376 -55.80 72.59 11.73
C ASN A 376 -56.06 73.77 12.67
N ALA A 377 -55.15 74.10 13.59
CA ALA A 377 -55.28 75.30 14.43
C ALA A 377 -55.26 76.58 13.57
N ILE A 378 -54.29 76.68 12.64
CA ILE A 378 -54.19 77.79 11.68
C ILE A 378 -55.45 77.86 10.79
N LEU A 379 -55.97 76.72 10.32
CA LEU A 379 -57.19 76.66 9.49
C LEU A 379 -58.46 77.05 10.26
N ASN A 380 -58.54 76.73 11.56
CA ASN A 380 -59.67 77.13 12.41
C ASN A 380 -59.61 78.62 12.81
N GLU A 381 -58.41 79.19 12.89
CA GLU A 381 -58.20 80.64 13.08
C GLU A 381 -58.47 81.41 11.77
N GLN A 382 -57.96 80.91 10.64
CA GLN A 382 -58.21 81.43 9.29
C GLN A 382 -59.59 81.00 8.77
N LYS A 383 -60.63 81.77 9.13
CA LYS A 383 -62.02 81.60 8.66
C LYS A 383 -62.23 81.94 7.18
N ILE A 384 -61.41 81.36 6.30
CA ILE A 384 -61.48 81.48 4.85
C ILE A 384 -62.75 80.79 4.35
N SER A 385 -63.53 81.47 3.53
CA SER A 385 -64.78 80.92 3.01
C SER A 385 -64.52 79.90 1.89
N ILE A 386 -65.39 78.90 1.75
CA ILE A 386 -65.34 77.91 0.63
C ILE A 386 -65.35 78.62 -0.73
N VAL A 387 -66.05 79.77 -0.84
CA VAL A 387 -66.09 80.63 -2.03
C VAL A 387 -64.71 81.24 -2.33
N GLU A 388 -63.98 81.60 -1.28
CA GLU A 388 -62.67 82.27 -1.29
C GLU A 388 -61.57 81.28 -1.68
N VAL A 389 -61.63 80.03 -1.19
CA VAL A 389 -60.79 78.92 -1.68
C VAL A 389 -61.05 78.64 -3.17
N GLY A 390 -62.32 78.73 -3.61
CA GLY A 390 -62.67 78.61 -5.03
C GLY A 390 -62.06 79.71 -5.90
N GLN A 391 -62.09 80.96 -5.44
CA GLN A 391 -61.44 82.10 -6.11
C GLN A 391 -59.91 81.95 -6.12
N MET A 392 -59.30 81.58 -4.99
CA MET A 392 -57.86 81.37 -4.89
C MET A 392 -57.37 80.23 -5.80
N ASN A 393 -58.13 79.14 -5.95
CA ASN A 393 -57.80 78.09 -6.91
C ASN A 393 -57.96 78.52 -8.37
N SER A 394 -58.97 79.35 -8.70
CA SER A 394 -59.12 79.86 -10.07
C SER A 394 -58.02 80.88 -10.43
N GLU A 395 -57.59 81.71 -9.47
CA GLU A 395 -56.43 82.59 -9.65
C GLU A 395 -55.12 81.80 -9.72
N LYS A 396 -54.93 80.75 -8.91
CA LYS A 396 -53.79 79.83 -9.02
C LYS A 396 -53.73 79.15 -10.40
N MET A 397 -54.86 78.71 -10.94
CA MET A 397 -54.93 78.18 -12.31
C MET A 397 -54.59 79.24 -13.37
N ARG A 398 -55.11 80.48 -13.24
CA ARG A 398 -54.78 81.59 -14.15
C ARG A 398 -53.28 81.94 -14.09
N LEU A 399 -52.70 81.97 -12.89
CA LEU A 399 -51.28 82.26 -12.67
C LEU A 399 -50.39 81.12 -13.18
N SER A 400 -50.79 79.85 -13.02
CA SER A 400 -50.07 78.71 -13.62
C SER A 400 -50.08 78.80 -15.15
N ALA A 401 -51.26 78.98 -15.77
CA ALA A 401 -51.36 79.10 -17.22
C ALA A 401 -50.55 80.28 -17.77
N SER A 402 -50.51 81.40 -17.06
CA SER A 402 -49.67 82.55 -17.42
C SER A 402 -48.18 82.31 -17.15
N LEU A 403 -47.81 81.52 -16.14
CA LEU A 403 -46.43 81.08 -15.93
C LEU A 403 -45.97 80.19 -17.11
N ASP A 404 -46.80 79.24 -17.51
CA ASP A 404 -46.53 78.30 -18.61
C ASP A 404 -46.39 79.06 -19.95
N GLU A 405 -47.28 80.03 -20.21
CA GLU A 405 -47.19 80.96 -21.35
C GLU A 405 -45.88 81.78 -21.33
N ASN A 406 -45.51 82.36 -20.18
CA ASN A 406 -44.26 83.10 -20.03
C ASN A 406 -43.02 82.21 -20.16
N GLN A 407 -43.06 80.96 -19.70
CA GLN A 407 -41.99 79.97 -19.93
C GLN A 407 -41.86 79.60 -21.41
N GLN A 408 -42.97 79.47 -22.13
CA GLN A 408 -42.96 79.21 -23.58
C GLN A 408 -42.37 80.42 -24.35
N ILE A 409 -42.78 81.64 -24.00
CA ILE A 409 -42.21 82.88 -24.57
C ILE A 409 -40.70 82.98 -24.25
N LEU A 410 -40.29 82.65 -23.03
CA LEU A 410 -38.88 82.67 -22.63
C LEU A 410 -38.05 81.62 -23.40
N ALA A 411 -38.59 80.41 -23.61
CA ALA A 411 -37.94 79.38 -24.42
C ALA A 411 -37.81 79.79 -25.90
N GLU A 412 -38.83 80.44 -26.46
CA GLU A 412 -38.77 81.00 -27.82
C GLU A 412 -37.75 82.14 -27.93
N LYS A 413 -37.69 83.03 -26.93
CA LYS A 413 -36.69 84.11 -26.88
C LYS A 413 -35.27 83.58 -26.68
N GLN A 414 -35.07 82.55 -25.86
CA GLN A 414 -33.77 81.90 -25.71
C GLN A 414 -33.30 81.25 -27.03
N LYS A 415 -34.23 80.68 -27.80
CA LYS A 415 -33.95 80.15 -29.14
C LYS A 415 -33.61 81.25 -30.14
N GLU A 416 -34.31 82.40 -30.09
CA GLU A 416 -33.98 83.58 -30.90
C GLU A 416 -32.57 84.11 -30.56
N VAL A 417 -32.25 84.24 -29.27
CA VAL A 417 -30.90 84.63 -28.80
C VAL A 417 -29.84 83.66 -29.31
N TRP A 418 -30.04 82.35 -29.16
CA TRP A 418 -29.08 81.34 -29.64
C TRP A 418 -28.88 81.41 -31.17
N MET A 419 -29.93 81.68 -31.95
CA MET A 419 -29.80 81.93 -33.39
C MET A 419 -29.01 83.21 -33.69
N LYS A 420 -29.25 84.31 -32.96
CA LYS A 420 -28.49 85.56 -33.11
C LYS A 420 -27.02 85.40 -32.71
N GLU A 421 -26.74 84.67 -31.64
CA GLU A 421 -25.39 84.34 -31.19
C GLU A 421 -24.66 83.46 -32.21
N THR A 422 -25.35 82.47 -32.78
CA THR A 422 -24.84 81.65 -33.89
C THR A 422 -24.56 82.48 -35.17
N ASP A 423 -25.38 83.49 -35.48
CA ASP A 423 -25.14 84.39 -36.61
C ASP A 423 -24.04 85.42 -36.33
N ILE A 424 -23.89 85.88 -35.08
CA ILE A 424 -22.76 86.70 -34.64
C ILE A 424 -21.46 85.90 -34.72
N GLN A 425 -21.45 84.62 -34.31
CA GLN A 425 -20.27 83.76 -34.43
C GLN A 425 -19.85 83.60 -35.89
N LYS A 426 -20.78 83.27 -36.81
CA LYS A 426 -20.48 83.24 -38.26
C LYS A 426 -19.89 84.56 -38.77
N PHE A 427 -20.41 85.69 -38.29
CA PHE A 427 -19.89 87.01 -38.67
C PHE A 427 -18.46 87.22 -38.13
N LEU A 428 -18.20 86.79 -36.89
CA LEU A 428 -16.87 86.74 -36.28
C LEU A 428 -15.91 85.85 -37.09
N ASP A 429 -16.34 84.65 -37.49
CA ASP A 429 -15.58 83.74 -38.36
C ASP A 429 -15.27 84.39 -39.72
N THR A 430 -16.19 85.18 -40.28
CA THR A 430 -15.92 85.95 -41.52
C THR A 430 -14.96 87.11 -41.30
N ILE A 431 -15.01 87.79 -40.15
CA ILE A 431 -14.02 88.81 -39.77
C ILE A 431 -12.65 88.16 -39.60
N GLU A 432 -12.54 87.04 -38.89
CA GLU A 432 -11.29 86.29 -38.73
C GLU A 432 -10.78 85.75 -40.08
N SER A 433 -11.66 85.37 -41.01
CA SER A 433 -11.26 85.03 -42.38
C SER A 433 -10.76 86.23 -43.19
N VAL A 434 -11.20 87.45 -42.89
CA VAL A 434 -10.70 88.69 -43.50
C VAL A 434 -9.40 89.15 -42.83
N ASP A 435 -9.31 89.06 -41.50
CA ASP A 435 -8.10 89.41 -40.73
C ASP A 435 -6.96 88.45 -41.06
N ASN A 436 -7.21 87.15 -41.20
CA ASN A 436 -6.21 86.20 -41.70
C ASN A 436 -5.74 86.55 -43.12
N LYS A 437 -6.64 86.93 -44.05
CA LYS A 437 -6.24 87.39 -45.40
C LYS A 437 -5.46 88.70 -45.38
N TYR A 438 -5.78 89.60 -44.44
CA TYR A 438 -5.04 90.83 -44.22
C TYR A 438 -3.65 90.54 -43.65
N ASN A 439 -3.53 89.69 -42.62
CA ASN A 439 -2.27 89.28 -42.01
C ASN A 439 -1.39 88.45 -42.99
N GLU A 440 -2.01 87.65 -43.87
CA GLU A 440 -1.33 86.96 -44.99
C GLU A 440 -0.81 87.98 -46.02
N SER A 441 -1.60 89.01 -46.35
CA SER A 441 -1.18 90.11 -47.22
C SER A 441 -0.05 90.95 -46.60
N VAL A 442 -0.09 91.19 -45.28
CA VAL A 442 0.96 91.88 -44.52
C VAL A 442 2.23 91.03 -44.42
N SER A 443 2.12 89.70 -44.30
CA SER A 443 3.27 88.78 -44.34
C SER A 443 3.95 88.71 -45.72
N GLN A 444 3.29 89.20 -46.78
CA GLN A 444 3.88 89.35 -48.12
C GLN A 444 4.57 90.72 -48.32
N ILE A 445 4.55 91.61 -47.32
CA ILE A 445 5.29 92.88 -47.33
C ILE A 445 6.63 92.69 -46.62
N ASP A 446 7.72 92.60 -47.41
CA ASP A 446 9.09 92.68 -46.89
C ASP A 446 9.33 94.06 -46.27
N PHE A 447 9.38 94.11 -44.93
CA PHE A 447 9.58 95.32 -44.15
C PHE A 447 10.99 95.41 -43.56
N SER A 448 12.00 95.01 -44.32
CA SER A 448 13.43 95.29 -44.02
C SER A 448 13.80 96.79 -44.06
N MET A 449 12.82 97.68 -44.28
CA MET A 449 12.94 99.14 -44.13
C MET A 449 11.80 99.73 -43.30
N ILE A 450 11.98 99.78 -41.98
CA ILE A 450 11.94 101.03 -41.19
C ILE A 450 12.55 100.74 -39.81
N SER A 451 13.60 101.50 -39.48
CA SER A 451 13.99 101.72 -38.09
C SER A 451 13.05 102.79 -37.54
N ASP A 452 12.40 102.54 -36.40
CA ASP A 452 12.46 103.40 -35.19
C ASP A 452 11.34 103.12 -34.17
N ILE A 453 11.67 103.38 -32.89
CA ILE A 453 10.76 103.65 -31.75
C ILE A 453 9.87 102.48 -31.24
N ASN A 454 10.42 101.77 -30.25
CA ASN A 454 9.84 101.57 -28.91
C ASN A 454 8.30 101.66 -28.72
N ALA A 455 7.60 100.51 -28.68
CA ALA A 455 6.54 100.23 -27.70
C ALA A 455 6.11 98.75 -27.72
N ILE A 456 6.47 97.97 -26.69
CA ILE A 456 5.84 96.67 -26.40
C ILE A 456 5.13 96.75 -25.04
N PRO A 457 3.79 96.83 -25.04
CA PRO A 457 2.95 96.39 -23.94
C PRO A 457 2.16 95.13 -24.33
N THR A 458 2.21 94.10 -23.48
CA THR A 458 1.62 92.78 -23.75
C THR A 458 0.09 92.82 -23.84
N ARG A 459 -0.47 92.32 -24.95
CA ARG A 459 -1.93 92.21 -25.15
C ARG A 459 -2.48 90.98 -24.42
N VAL A 460 -2.89 91.14 -23.16
CA VAL A 460 -3.58 90.09 -22.39
C VAL A 460 -5.08 90.09 -22.74
N PRO A 461 -5.75 88.93 -22.92
CA PRO A 461 -7.17 88.87 -23.29
C PRO A 461 -8.10 89.47 -22.24
N ASN A 462 -9.29 89.89 -22.69
CA ASN A 462 -10.21 90.72 -21.90
C ASN A 462 -11.55 90.02 -21.62
N ASN A 463 -12.23 90.49 -20.57
CA ASN A 463 -13.64 90.25 -20.22
C ASN A 463 -14.09 88.83 -19.87
N LEU A 464 -14.34 88.63 -18.57
CA LEU A 464 -15.71 88.42 -18.07
C LEU A 464 -15.84 89.05 -16.66
N ALA A 465 -17.01 89.60 -16.34
CA ALA A 465 -17.38 90.16 -15.03
C ALA A 465 -16.41 91.20 -14.40
N SER A 466 -16.32 92.41 -14.97
CA SER A 466 -15.75 93.61 -14.29
C SER A 466 -16.44 94.94 -14.62
N ASN A 467 -17.62 94.89 -15.27
CA ASN A 467 -18.48 96.08 -15.44
C ASN A 467 -19.19 96.41 -14.12
N ASP A 468 -18.50 97.14 -13.24
CA ASP A 468 -19.10 98.17 -12.36
C ASP A 468 -18.07 98.91 -11.47
N ILE A 469 -16.76 98.67 -11.67
CA ILE A 469 -15.75 99.67 -11.29
C ILE A 469 -15.80 100.80 -12.33
N VAL A 470 -16.81 101.66 -12.22
CA VAL A 470 -16.79 102.99 -12.84
C VAL A 470 -15.54 103.69 -12.31
N ALA A 471 -14.60 103.95 -13.20
CA ALA A 471 -13.46 104.80 -12.91
C ALA A 471 -13.98 106.23 -12.65
N SER A 472 -14.24 106.54 -11.39
CA SER A 472 -14.59 107.89 -10.96
C SER A 472 -13.41 108.82 -11.24
N ASP A 473 -13.46 109.57 -12.35
CA ASP A 473 -12.39 110.49 -12.73
C ASP A 473 -12.14 111.54 -11.64
N ILE A 474 -11.11 111.30 -10.82
CA ILE A 474 -10.70 112.21 -9.74
C ILE A 474 -10.04 113.43 -10.38
N HIS A 475 -10.86 114.42 -10.74
CA HIS A 475 -10.45 115.69 -11.33
C HIS A 475 -9.75 116.57 -10.27
N ILE A 476 -8.47 116.26 -10.01
CA ILE A 476 -7.58 117.02 -9.13
C ILE A 476 -7.44 118.45 -9.66
N ARG A 477 -7.99 119.44 -8.94
CA ARG A 477 -7.70 120.86 -9.18
C ARG A 477 -6.59 121.33 -8.23
N VAL A 478 -5.47 121.74 -8.81
CA VAL A 478 -4.33 122.32 -8.07
C VAL A 478 -4.47 123.85 -8.05
N ASN A 479 -4.61 124.44 -6.87
CA ASN A 479 -4.71 125.89 -6.69
C ASN A 479 -3.37 126.48 -6.24
N LEU A 480 -2.62 127.00 -7.21
CA LEU A 480 -1.24 127.49 -7.03
C LEU A 480 -1.11 128.77 -6.18
N ASN A 481 -2.22 129.42 -5.81
CA ASN A 481 -2.23 130.64 -4.99
C ASN A 481 -2.56 130.37 -3.51
N SER A 482 -2.56 129.11 -3.04
CA SER A 482 -2.72 128.76 -1.63
C SER A 482 -1.40 128.78 -0.87
N ASN A 483 -1.32 129.57 0.20
CA ASN A 483 -0.17 129.58 1.13
C ASN A 483 -0.24 128.47 2.20
N ASP A 484 -1.33 127.69 2.27
CA ASP A 484 -1.45 126.52 3.15
C ASP A 484 -1.30 125.24 2.31
N PRO A 485 -0.31 124.37 2.59
CA PRO A 485 -0.10 123.11 1.89
C PRO A 485 -1.34 122.19 1.87
N SER A 486 -2.18 122.28 2.89
CA SER A 486 -3.34 121.41 3.11
C SER A 486 -4.49 121.66 2.13
N GLN A 487 -4.50 122.81 1.46
CA GLN A 487 -5.59 123.24 0.55
C GLN A 487 -5.16 123.41 -0.92
N ILE A 488 -3.90 123.09 -1.25
CA ILE A 488 -3.38 123.16 -2.63
C ILE A 488 -4.15 122.23 -3.59
N VAL A 489 -4.68 121.12 -3.08
CA VAL A 489 -5.46 120.12 -3.85
C VAL A 489 -6.89 120.05 -3.31
N GLN A 490 -7.87 120.23 -4.20
CA GLN A 490 -9.28 119.96 -3.91
C GLN A 490 -9.86 118.94 -4.91
N PRO A 491 -10.64 117.94 -4.44
CA PRO A 491 -10.90 117.57 -3.04
C PRO A 491 -9.65 116.95 -2.36
N PRO A 492 -9.58 116.89 -1.02
CA PRO A 492 -8.45 116.29 -0.32
C PRO A 492 -8.31 114.81 -0.67
N LEU A 493 -7.16 114.42 -1.21
CA LEU A 493 -6.98 113.15 -1.91
C LEU A 493 -7.19 111.91 -1.01
N LYS A 494 -6.80 112.00 0.26
CA LYS A 494 -6.71 110.85 1.18
C LYS A 494 -8.07 110.18 1.51
N PRO A 495 -9.10 110.90 2.02
CA PRO A 495 -10.37 110.27 2.40
C PRO A 495 -11.15 109.66 1.22
N GLU A 496 -11.08 110.25 0.03
CA GLU A 496 -11.80 109.69 -1.13
C GLU A 496 -11.09 108.43 -1.67
N LEU A 497 -9.74 108.38 -1.60
CA LEU A 497 -8.98 107.16 -1.87
C LEU A 497 -9.23 106.08 -0.81
N GLU A 498 -9.27 106.40 0.48
CA GLU A 498 -9.60 105.42 1.53
C GLU A 498 -11.02 104.85 1.36
N LYS A 499 -11.97 105.68 0.93
CA LYS A 499 -13.36 105.28 0.65
C LYS A 499 -13.51 104.44 -0.62
N SER A 500 -12.79 104.75 -1.70
CA SER A 500 -12.80 103.93 -2.92
C SER A 500 -12.03 102.62 -2.74
N LEU A 501 -10.85 102.66 -2.10
CA LEU A 501 -10.07 101.47 -1.77
C LEU A 501 -10.82 100.58 -0.76
N GLY A 502 -11.60 101.17 0.14
CA GLY A 502 -12.52 100.47 1.05
C GLY A 502 -13.54 99.62 0.29
N LYS A 503 -14.25 100.21 -0.69
CA LYS A 503 -15.18 99.46 -1.56
C LYS A 503 -14.51 98.35 -2.36
N VAL A 504 -13.31 98.60 -2.91
CA VAL A 504 -12.55 97.57 -3.64
C VAL A 504 -12.13 96.44 -2.69
N ARG A 505 -11.69 96.76 -1.47
CA ARG A 505 -11.38 95.77 -0.44
C ARG A 505 -12.61 94.96 -0.02
N GLU A 506 -13.77 95.59 0.09
CA GLU A 506 -15.04 94.92 0.42
C GLU A 506 -15.46 93.95 -0.70
N LEU A 507 -15.38 94.35 -1.98
CA LEU A 507 -15.60 93.48 -3.13
C LEU A 507 -14.60 92.31 -3.21
N VAL A 508 -13.31 92.57 -2.94
CA VAL A 508 -12.28 91.51 -2.92
C VAL A 508 -12.52 90.53 -1.77
N LEU A 509 -12.91 91.00 -0.59
CA LEU A 509 -13.30 90.13 0.53
C LEU A 509 -14.57 89.32 0.22
N PHE A 510 -15.58 89.94 -0.41
CA PHE A 510 -16.80 89.26 -0.81
C PHE A 510 -16.53 88.14 -1.84
N ASN A 511 -15.77 88.44 -2.90
CA ASN A 511 -15.37 87.45 -3.90
C ASN A 511 -14.46 86.37 -3.29
N SER A 512 -13.54 86.73 -2.39
CA SER A 512 -12.70 85.75 -1.67
C SER A 512 -13.54 84.83 -0.78
N ASN A 513 -14.61 85.32 -0.16
CA ASN A 513 -15.51 84.52 0.67
C ASN A 513 -16.39 83.60 -0.19
N LEU A 514 -16.90 84.07 -1.34
CA LEU A 514 -17.63 83.24 -2.30
C LEU A 514 -16.76 82.11 -2.87
N LEU A 515 -15.53 82.43 -3.29
CA LEU A 515 -14.57 81.42 -3.76
C LEU A 515 -14.22 80.43 -2.64
N SER A 516 -14.01 80.90 -1.40
CA SER A 516 -13.77 80.03 -0.25
C SER A 516 -14.93 79.06 -0.01
N ALA A 517 -16.18 79.55 -0.03
CA ALA A 517 -17.37 78.73 0.11
C ALA A 517 -17.49 77.67 -1.00
N ALA A 518 -17.29 78.05 -2.27
CA ALA A 518 -17.30 77.12 -3.39
C ALA A 518 -16.18 76.06 -3.28
N THR A 519 -14.97 76.43 -2.83
CA THR A 519 -13.90 75.45 -2.58
C THR A 519 -14.20 74.52 -1.41
N PHE A 520 -14.94 74.99 -0.40
CA PHE A 520 -15.38 74.15 0.72
C PHE A 520 -16.43 73.13 0.26
N GLU A 521 -17.46 73.57 -0.47
CA GLU A 521 -18.52 72.71 -1.00
C GLU A 521 -17.96 71.61 -1.92
N ILE A 522 -17.06 71.99 -2.85
CA ILE A 522 -16.33 71.03 -3.70
C ILE A 522 -15.46 70.09 -2.86
N SER A 523 -14.85 70.54 -1.75
CA SER A 523 -14.08 69.65 -0.87
C SER A 523 -14.97 68.65 -0.12
N GLU A 524 -16.17 69.04 0.29
CA GLU A 524 -17.14 68.17 0.96
C GLU A 524 -17.70 67.11 0.00
N GLU A 525 -17.96 67.47 -1.26
CA GLU A 525 -18.34 66.51 -2.30
C GLU A 525 -17.21 65.51 -2.61
N ASN A 526 -15.96 65.98 -2.71
CA ASN A 526 -14.80 65.09 -2.93
C ASN A 526 -14.60 64.10 -1.78
N ILE A 527 -14.83 64.50 -0.52
CA ILE A 527 -14.76 63.59 0.64
C ILE A 527 -15.84 62.49 0.50
N LYS A 528 -17.09 62.86 0.24
CA LYS A 528 -18.20 61.90 0.04
C LYS A 528 -17.92 60.92 -1.11
N LEU A 529 -17.33 61.40 -2.21
CA LEU A 529 -16.96 60.55 -3.34
C LEU A 529 -15.80 59.58 -3.00
N GLU A 530 -14.82 60.00 -2.22
CA GLU A 530 -13.72 59.14 -1.78
C GLU A 530 -14.19 58.09 -0.75
N ASP A 531 -15.13 58.43 0.14
CA ASP A 531 -15.77 57.49 1.07
C ASP A 531 -16.58 56.41 0.32
N ILE A 532 -17.42 56.81 -0.64
CA ILE A 532 -18.20 55.87 -1.49
C ILE A 532 -17.26 54.97 -2.30
N LYS A 533 -16.18 55.53 -2.85
CA LYS A 533 -15.14 54.79 -3.55
C LYS A 533 -14.43 53.80 -2.63
N HIS A 534 -14.18 54.17 -1.37
CA HIS A 534 -13.60 53.27 -0.37
C HIS A 534 -14.52 52.08 -0.09
N GLU A 535 -15.80 52.31 0.23
CA GLU A 535 -16.81 51.24 0.43
C GLU A 535 -16.87 50.30 -0.78
N MET A 536 -16.92 50.86 -2.00
CA MET A 536 -16.92 50.06 -3.23
C MET A 536 -15.65 49.23 -3.40
N THR A 537 -14.46 49.77 -3.05
CA THR A 537 -13.22 48.97 -3.09
C THR A 537 -13.17 47.89 -2.02
N GLU A 538 -13.70 48.10 -0.82
CA GLU A 538 -13.82 47.04 0.19
C GLU A 538 -14.77 45.92 -0.30
N LYS A 539 -15.91 46.30 -0.86
CA LYS A 539 -16.94 45.40 -1.41
C LYS A 539 -16.41 44.58 -2.58
N ILE A 540 -15.64 45.18 -3.48
CA ILE A 540 -14.91 44.49 -4.55
C ILE A 540 -13.90 43.50 -3.95
N ASN A 541 -13.07 43.93 -3.00
CA ASN A 541 -12.10 43.05 -2.33
C ASN A 541 -12.77 41.86 -1.60
N GLU A 542 -13.94 42.06 -1.00
CA GLU A 542 -14.70 41.00 -0.34
C GLU A 542 -15.30 40.01 -1.36
N LEU A 543 -15.81 40.50 -2.49
CA LEU A 543 -16.28 39.66 -3.60
C LEU A 543 -15.15 38.88 -4.26
N THR A 544 -13.98 39.49 -4.51
CA THR A 544 -12.79 38.78 -5.02
C THR A 544 -12.38 37.66 -4.07
N LYS A 545 -12.30 37.92 -2.76
CA LYS A 545 -12.01 36.89 -1.73
C LYS A 545 -13.07 35.77 -1.68
N LYS A 546 -14.32 36.03 -2.08
CA LYS A 546 -15.37 35.00 -2.21
C LYS A 546 -15.18 34.18 -3.48
N CYS A 547 -14.87 34.80 -4.61
CA CYS A 547 -14.55 34.10 -5.86
C CYS A 547 -13.31 33.20 -5.72
N ASP A 548 -12.23 33.71 -5.11
CA ASP A 548 -10.99 32.94 -4.87
C ASP A 548 -11.22 31.68 -4.03
N ARG A 549 -12.17 31.72 -3.10
CA ARG A 549 -12.57 30.55 -2.28
C ARG A 549 -13.36 29.56 -3.12
N LEU A 550 -14.45 30.02 -3.74
CA LEU A 550 -15.29 29.18 -4.59
C LEU A 550 -14.52 28.52 -5.75
N GLN A 551 -13.53 29.20 -6.32
CA GLN A 551 -12.66 28.61 -7.33
C GLN A 551 -11.77 27.50 -6.74
N LYS A 552 -11.16 27.70 -5.57
CA LYS A 552 -10.36 26.66 -4.91
C LYS A 552 -11.21 25.46 -4.47
N ASP A 553 -12.42 25.71 -3.98
CA ASP A 553 -13.38 24.68 -3.62
C ASP A 553 -13.78 23.86 -4.86
N ALA A 554 -14.00 24.51 -6.01
CA ALA A 554 -14.29 23.86 -7.29
C ALA A 554 -13.08 23.09 -7.87
N GLU A 555 -11.86 23.63 -7.76
CA GLU A 555 -10.62 22.96 -8.16
C GLU A 555 -10.35 21.72 -7.30
N PHE A 556 -10.58 21.82 -5.98
CA PHE A 556 -10.49 20.69 -5.05
C PHE A 556 -11.52 19.60 -5.38
N LEU A 557 -12.81 19.97 -5.50
CA LEU A 557 -13.87 19.03 -5.87
C LEU A 557 -13.57 18.34 -7.22
N ARG A 558 -13.08 19.09 -8.21
CA ARG A 558 -12.67 18.52 -9.50
C ARG A 558 -11.51 17.54 -9.36
N SER A 559 -10.53 17.82 -8.51
CA SER A 559 -9.43 16.88 -8.21
C SER A 559 -9.96 15.60 -7.58
N THR A 560 -10.81 15.72 -6.55
CA THR A 560 -11.44 14.58 -5.86
C THR A 560 -12.28 13.72 -6.80
N ILE A 561 -13.06 14.33 -7.70
CA ILE A 561 -13.85 13.59 -8.70
C ILE A 561 -12.94 12.84 -9.68
N ILE A 562 -11.85 13.46 -10.15
CA ILE A 562 -10.88 12.81 -11.03
C ILE A 562 -10.19 11.64 -10.33
N GLU A 563 -9.83 11.78 -9.05
CA GLU A 563 -9.24 10.72 -8.24
C GLU A 563 -10.21 9.56 -7.98
N GLN A 564 -11.44 9.88 -7.56
CA GLN A 564 -12.51 8.90 -7.37
C GLN A 564 -12.89 8.16 -8.67
N SER A 565 -12.81 8.81 -9.84
CA SER A 565 -13.06 8.15 -11.13
C SER A 565 -11.97 7.16 -11.55
N LYS A 566 -10.74 7.29 -11.04
CA LYS A 566 -9.63 6.39 -11.43
C LYS A 566 -9.83 4.99 -10.89
N ILE A 567 -10.28 4.85 -9.65
CA ILE A 567 -10.46 3.56 -8.97
C ILE A 567 -11.37 2.61 -9.78
N PRO A 568 -12.64 2.97 -10.09
CA PRO A 568 -13.49 2.10 -10.90
C PRO A 568 -13.00 2.00 -12.35
N SER A 569 -12.29 2.98 -12.90
CA SER A 569 -11.70 2.83 -14.25
C SER A 569 -10.60 1.75 -14.30
N LEU A 570 -9.80 1.61 -13.23
CA LEU A 570 -8.78 0.57 -13.11
C LEU A 570 -9.42 -0.81 -12.86
N GLU A 571 -10.48 -0.85 -12.05
CA GLU A 571 -11.29 -2.06 -11.82
C GLU A 571 -11.96 -2.54 -13.12
N ILE A 572 -12.59 -1.64 -13.89
CA ILE A 572 -13.15 -1.93 -15.22
C ILE A 572 -12.06 -2.46 -16.16
N ASN A 573 -10.89 -1.81 -16.24
CA ASN A 573 -9.78 -2.32 -17.06
C ASN A 573 -9.31 -3.71 -16.60
N SER A 574 -9.33 -4.01 -15.29
CA SER A 574 -8.98 -5.34 -14.77
C SER A 574 -10.01 -6.40 -15.20
N LEU A 575 -11.30 -6.09 -15.08
CA LEU A 575 -12.40 -6.96 -15.49
C LEU A 575 -12.44 -7.15 -17.02
N GLU A 576 -12.15 -6.12 -17.81
CA GLU A 576 -12.03 -6.23 -19.27
C GLU A 576 -10.87 -7.16 -19.69
N ASN A 577 -9.72 -7.10 -19.01
CA ASN A 577 -8.62 -8.04 -19.24
C ASN A 577 -8.99 -9.48 -18.80
N GLU A 578 -9.68 -9.64 -17.66
CA GLU A 578 -10.14 -10.96 -17.20
C GLU A 578 -11.16 -11.57 -18.16
N ILE A 579 -12.14 -10.79 -18.63
CA ILE A 579 -13.09 -11.20 -19.67
C ILE A 579 -12.35 -11.60 -20.95
N GLN A 580 -11.37 -10.83 -21.40
CA GLN A 580 -10.58 -11.19 -22.59
C GLN A 580 -9.81 -12.52 -22.41
N ILE A 581 -9.25 -12.78 -21.24
CA ILE A 581 -8.57 -14.05 -20.92
C ILE A 581 -9.58 -15.21 -20.89
N LEU A 582 -10.78 -14.99 -20.35
CA LEU A 582 -11.86 -15.98 -20.33
C LEU A 582 -12.39 -16.26 -21.76
N GLU A 583 -12.57 -15.24 -22.59
CA GLU A 583 -12.97 -15.41 -24.01
C GLU A 583 -11.94 -16.23 -24.80
N LEU A 584 -10.64 -16.00 -24.58
CA LEU A 584 -9.57 -16.80 -25.18
C LEU A 584 -9.60 -18.26 -24.67
N SER A 585 -9.74 -18.47 -23.36
CA SER A 585 -9.85 -19.80 -22.75
C SER A 585 -11.09 -20.57 -23.22
N ILE A 586 -12.22 -19.89 -23.41
CA ILE A 586 -13.44 -20.45 -24.02
C ILE A 586 -13.19 -20.80 -25.49
N GLY A 587 -12.48 -19.96 -26.25
CA GLY A 587 -12.06 -20.26 -27.62
C GLY A 587 -11.19 -21.50 -27.73
N ASP A 588 -10.15 -21.62 -26.90
CA ASP A 588 -9.23 -22.76 -26.86
C ASP A 588 -9.97 -24.06 -26.48
N THR A 589 -10.84 -24.02 -25.47
CA THR A 589 -11.62 -25.19 -25.04
C THR A 589 -12.70 -25.57 -26.06
N GLU A 590 -13.32 -24.61 -26.76
CA GLU A 590 -14.23 -24.89 -27.87
C GLU A 590 -13.48 -25.51 -29.07
N GLN A 591 -12.27 -25.05 -29.37
CA GLN A 591 -11.40 -25.67 -30.38
C GLN A 591 -11.01 -27.09 -29.98
N GLN A 592 -10.55 -27.32 -28.74
CA GLN A 592 -10.19 -28.65 -28.24
C GLN A 592 -11.39 -29.61 -28.28
N ALA A 593 -12.60 -29.12 -27.99
CA ALA A 593 -13.84 -29.89 -28.12
C ALA A 593 -14.18 -30.23 -29.58
N LYS A 594 -14.01 -29.28 -30.52
CA LYS A 594 -14.16 -29.51 -31.97
C LYS A 594 -13.17 -30.54 -32.50
N GLU A 595 -11.89 -30.44 -32.11
CA GLU A 595 -10.84 -31.39 -32.51
C GLU A 595 -11.13 -32.80 -31.95
N SER A 596 -11.48 -32.89 -30.67
CA SER A 596 -11.87 -34.15 -30.02
C SER A 596 -13.10 -34.78 -30.69
N PHE A 597 -14.11 -33.98 -31.05
CA PHE A 597 -15.27 -34.44 -31.80
C PHE A 597 -14.89 -34.96 -33.20
N VAL A 598 -13.99 -34.28 -33.92
CA VAL A 598 -13.49 -34.75 -35.22
C VAL A 598 -12.75 -36.08 -35.09
N VAL A 599 -11.87 -36.23 -34.10
CA VAL A 599 -11.14 -37.49 -33.83
C VAL A 599 -12.11 -38.63 -33.49
N CYS A 600 -13.06 -38.40 -32.58
CA CYS A 600 -14.10 -39.38 -32.25
C CYS A 600 -14.95 -39.76 -33.47
N LYS A 601 -15.29 -38.80 -34.34
CA LYS A 601 -16.01 -39.05 -35.59
C LYS A 601 -15.18 -39.88 -36.57
N THR A 602 -13.88 -39.60 -36.74
CA THR A 602 -13.01 -40.43 -37.61
C THR A 602 -12.82 -41.84 -37.06
N ASN A 603 -12.72 -42.00 -35.74
CA ASN A 603 -12.62 -43.32 -35.10
C ASN A 603 -13.92 -44.12 -35.26
N LEU A 604 -15.08 -43.48 -35.15
CA LEU A 604 -16.39 -44.09 -35.38
C LEU A 604 -16.55 -44.55 -36.84
N GLU A 605 -16.15 -43.73 -37.81
CA GLU A 605 -16.15 -44.11 -39.23
C GLU A 605 -15.11 -45.20 -39.56
N TYR A 606 -13.98 -45.25 -38.85
CA TYR A 606 -13.02 -46.36 -38.95
C TYR A 606 -13.61 -47.66 -38.40
N ILE A 607 -14.22 -47.64 -37.21
CA ILE A 607 -14.86 -48.80 -36.58
C ILE A 607 -16.02 -49.33 -37.43
N LYS A 608 -16.83 -48.45 -38.05
CA LYS A 608 -17.85 -48.86 -39.05
C LYS A 608 -17.24 -49.62 -40.22
N ARG A 609 -16.12 -49.13 -40.77
CA ARG A 609 -15.45 -49.77 -41.92
C ARG A 609 -14.84 -51.12 -41.56
N THR A 610 -14.21 -51.25 -40.40
CA THR A 610 -13.67 -52.55 -39.96
C THR A 610 -14.79 -53.52 -39.60
N ALA A 611 -15.87 -53.08 -38.96
CA ALA A 611 -17.06 -53.91 -38.71
C ALA A 611 -17.67 -54.45 -40.01
N ALA A 612 -17.88 -53.58 -41.03
CA ALA A 612 -18.36 -54.01 -42.34
C ALA A 612 -17.39 -54.98 -43.04
N GLN A 613 -16.07 -54.76 -42.94
CA GLN A 613 -15.07 -55.70 -43.46
C GLN A 613 -15.13 -57.07 -42.75
N TYR A 614 -15.36 -57.12 -41.44
CA TYR A 614 -15.56 -58.38 -40.73
C TYR A 614 -16.88 -59.06 -41.11
N GLU A 615 -17.94 -58.31 -41.40
CA GLU A 615 -19.22 -58.84 -41.91
C GLU A 615 -19.07 -59.41 -43.34
N ASP A 616 -18.34 -58.73 -44.23
CA ASP A 616 -17.98 -59.22 -45.57
C ASP A 616 -17.10 -60.49 -45.51
N ILE A 617 -16.14 -60.55 -44.58
CA ILE A 617 -15.27 -61.73 -44.38
C ILE A 617 -16.07 -62.90 -43.81
N LEU A 618 -16.88 -62.69 -42.76
CA LEU A 618 -17.67 -63.73 -42.11
C LEU A 618 -18.77 -64.28 -43.02
N SER A 619 -19.44 -63.42 -43.78
CA SER A 619 -20.44 -63.84 -44.76
C SER A 619 -19.81 -64.65 -45.91
N ARG A 620 -18.58 -64.31 -46.32
CA ARG A 620 -17.81 -65.11 -47.27
C ARG A 620 -17.40 -66.46 -46.69
N GLU A 621 -16.87 -66.53 -45.47
CA GLU A 621 -16.50 -67.79 -44.81
C GLU A 621 -17.72 -68.70 -44.60
N LEU A 622 -18.90 -68.12 -44.32
CA LEU A 622 -20.18 -68.82 -44.24
C LEU A 622 -20.64 -69.35 -45.61
N VAL A 623 -20.38 -68.63 -46.71
CA VAL A 623 -20.65 -69.12 -48.08
C VAL A 623 -19.66 -70.22 -48.49
N ASP A 624 -18.36 -70.05 -48.23
CA ASP A 624 -17.33 -71.02 -48.58
C ASP A 624 -17.55 -72.35 -47.79
N SER A 625 -17.90 -72.27 -46.50
CA SER A 625 -18.25 -73.45 -45.69
C SER A 625 -19.61 -74.08 -46.06
N LEU A 626 -20.61 -73.30 -46.49
CA LEU A 626 -21.83 -73.84 -47.09
C LEU A 626 -21.54 -74.62 -48.39
N ASP A 627 -20.63 -74.12 -49.24
CA ASP A 627 -20.22 -74.81 -50.46
C ASP A 627 -19.41 -76.08 -50.14
N GLU A 628 -18.57 -76.11 -49.10
CA GLU A 628 -17.98 -77.36 -48.60
C GLU A 628 -19.01 -78.37 -48.09
N VAL A 629 -20.02 -77.94 -47.32
CA VAL A 629 -21.12 -78.81 -46.86
C VAL A 629 -21.95 -79.31 -48.04
N LEU A 630 -22.19 -78.50 -49.07
CA LEU A 630 -22.88 -78.92 -50.30
C LEU A 630 -22.03 -79.90 -51.13
N LYS A 631 -20.72 -79.69 -51.24
CA LYS A 631 -19.78 -80.67 -51.86
C LYS A 631 -19.79 -81.98 -51.09
N MET A 632 -19.75 -81.95 -49.75
CA MET A 632 -19.84 -83.14 -48.91
C MET A 632 -21.19 -83.86 -49.09
N GLN A 633 -22.31 -83.12 -49.08
CA GLN A 633 -23.64 -83.69 -49.30
C GLN A 633 -23.75 -84.33 -50.68
N ASN A 634 -23.20 -83.69 -51.72
CA ASN A 634 -23.17 -84.26 -53.07
C ASN A 634 -22.26 -85.48 -53.15
N TYR A 635 -21.08 -85.48 -52.53
CA TYR A 635 -20.20 -86.65 -52.46
C TYR A 635 -20.89 -87.84 -51.75
N VAL A 636 -21.53 -87.60 -50.61
CA VAL A 636 -22.30 -88.63 -49.88
C VAL A 636 -23.48 -89.13 -50.71
N ARG A 637 -24.23 -88.25 -51.39
CA ARG A 637 -25.31 -88.64 -52.31
C ARG A 637 -24.79 -89.48 -53.48
N THR A 638 -23.66 -89.12 -54.07
CA THR A 638 -23.03 -89.89 -55.15
C THR A 638 -22.57 -91.25 -54.66
N ARG A 639 -21.91 -91.34 -53.51
CA ARG A 639 -21.50 -92.62 -52.90
C ARG A 639 -22.69 -93.50 -52.51
N LEU A 640 -23.79 -92.93 -52.02
CA LEU A 640 -25.03 -93.67 -51.75
C LEU A 640 -25.71 -94.15 -53.03
N ALA A 641 -25.63 -93.38 -54.13
CA ALA A 641 -26.13 -93.82 -55.44
C ALA A 641 -25.25 -94.90 -56.07
N GLU A 642 -23.93 -94.88 -55.84
CA GLU A 642 -23.00 -95.95 -56.22
C GLU A 642 -23.26 -97.23 -55.40
N SER A 643 -23.36 -97.15 -54.07
CA SER A 643 -23.64 -98.32 -53.23
C SER A 643 -25.03 -98.89 -53.51
N ALA A 644 -26.05 -98.06 -53.78
CA ALA A 644 -27.35 -98.53 -54.25
C ALA A 644 -27.25 -99.29 -55.59
N LYS A 645 -26.47 -98.78 -56.56
CA LYS A 645 -26.24 -99.50 -57.83
C LYS A 645 -25.55 -100.86 -57.64
N ILE A 646 -24.63 -100.97 -56.67
CA ILE A 646 -23.97 -102.24 -56.32
C ILE A 646 -25.00 -103.20 -55.67
N ILE A 647 -25.82 -102.71 -54.74
CA ILE A 647 -26.86 -103.50 -54.04
C ILE A 647 -28.01 -103.95 -54.98
N PHE A 648 -28.18 -103.29 -56.13
CA PHE A 648 -29.14 -103.68 -57.18
C PHE A 648 -28.48 -104.32 -58.42
N MET A 649 -27.27 -104.89 -58.28
CA MET A 649 -26.61 -105.69 -59.33
C MET A 649 -26.15 -107.10 -58.90
N ASP A 650 -26.46 -107.49 -57.66
CA ASP A 650 -26.66 -108.91 -57.25
C ASP A 650 -28.18 -109.20 -57.16
#